data_AF-A0A2G6NYX9-F1
#
_entry.id   AF-A0A2G6NYX9-F1
#
_cell.length_a   1.000
_cell.length_b   1.000
_cell.length_c   1.000
_cell.angle_alpha   90.00
_cell.angle_beta   90.00
_cell.angle_gamma   90.00
#
_symmetry.space_group_name_H-M   'P 1'
#
loop_
_entity.id
_entity.type
_entity.pdbx_description
1 polymer ?
#
loop_
_entity_poly.entity_id
_entity_poly.type
_entity_poly.pdbx_seq_one_letter_code
_entity_poly.pdbx_strand_id
1 'polypeptide(L)'
;MLVGKRNSFEKSRNRLRFLLMFMFIPLFVIVFRLFVLQIFEHDKYRKMYTSQTKRRNVLSASRGKILDRNSVVLAQNSGELYRFGLIGSRVDSLEKVANTLSSITGKKREYYIKKLKGKKKFVLLDEGLTLSEKKEIYEKLDKKVILGVSFDSYRERIYNYDKVGGQILGFVDKNLDGKSGVERKLNNLLVGKDGYEVVRKDGKNRYTTHSYTINSKKPVAGKNVVLTIDWKIQAFVQNELEKCVKKWKAKKATGIVMNPKNGEILAIGSYPDFDPNNPGSYDPYARKNKAVTDQYEPGSVIKPITGAILFEKGLTKENDIYFCDNKGVKIANKTIRDSHKNENEYMSFEDVIAKSSNVGTVKASMRLKKETMYEYLRAFGFGKKTGIEISGEVNSKIPPLERWSKLTLPTVSFGQGIATTPLQVAMAYCAIANNGLLYNPMLIKGIFDEEGNIVKEYEPEFLRKVISPESAYRVRKMLTKVVSEDGTAPQAYIEGLHVAGKTGTSQKVVNGKYSRTDYDASFVGMYPYHEPEIVCLVVVDSPKPYHWGGTVAAPVFKNIVNFVYNRSKGKKKYKIDEVKNRKVVPQLKNMGIDRAKKILEKEGIVYSFVDPGERITNQSIAPGTFVSDTDTLYLSGKVSITKGKKVFPNLENKSLRDGIANIKNYTDVKVVAMGYGNILYQSIKPGSLYETAEVCTLYCESYYNNIVELKNEAKKNIR
;
A
#
# COMPACT_ATOMS: atom_id res chain seq x y z
N MET A 1 34.69 -15.89 -111.90
CA MET A 1 34.92 -16.01 -110.44
C MET A 1 34.45 -14.82 -109.59
N LEU A 2 33.58 -13.92 -110.10
CA LEU A 2 33.15 -12.70 -109.38
C LEU A 2 31.69 -12.71 -108.88
N VAL A 3 30.86 -13.67 -109.28
CA VAL A 3 29.46 -13.80 -108.81
C VAL A 3 29.38 -14.51 -107.44
N GLY A 4 30.32 -15.40 -107.11
CA GLY A 4 30.33 -16.18 -105.86
C GLY A 4 30.72 -15.40 -104.58
N LYS A 5 31.44 -14.26 -104.71
CA LYS A 5 31.89 -13.46 -103.55
C LYS A 5 30.84 -12.48 -103.01
N ARG A 6 29.86 -12.07 -103.82
CA ARG A 6 28.77 -11.16 -103.38
C ARG A 6 27.81 -11.86 -102.40
N ASN A 7 27.50 -13.14 -102.64
CA ASN A 7 26.64 -13.95 -101.77
C ASN A 7 27.26 -14.29 -100.41
N SER A 8 28.60 -14.37 -100.29
CA SER A 8 29.25 -14.63 -98.98
C SER A 8 29.30 -13.37 -98.10
N PHE A 9 29.49 -12.19 -98.70
CA PHE A 9 29.47 -10.91 -97.99
C PHE A 9 28.06 -10.56 -97.46
N GLU A 10 27.01 -10.81 -98.25
CA GLU A 10 25.62 -10.64 -97.79
C GLU A 10 25.25 -11.64 -96.68
N LYS A 11 25.68 -12.91 -96.77
CA LYS A 11 25.51 -13.90 -95.70
C LYS A 11 26.19 -13.48 -94.40
N SER A 12 27.43 -12.96 -94.48
CA SER A 12 28.17 -12.47 -93.30
C SER A 12 27.52 -11.22 -92.70
N ARG A 13 27.00 -10.31 -93.52
CA ARG A 13 26.26 -9.11 -93.07
C ARG A 13 24.93 -9.47 -92.38
N ASN A 14 24.22 -10.48 -92.90
CA ASN A 14 22.98 -10.98 -92.31
C ASN A 14 23.24 -11.74 -91.00
N ARG A 15 24.35 -12.49 -90.90
CA ARG A 15 24.81 -13.12 -89.64
C ARG A 15 25.18 -12.08 -88.58
N LEU A 16 25.89 -11.02 -88.96
CA LEU A 16 26.22 -9.92 -88.06
C LEU A 16 24.98 -9.16 -87.59
N ARG A 17 24.04 -8.86 -88.49
CA ARG A 17 22.74 -8.26 -88.12
C ARG A 17 21.94 -9.15 -87.18
N PHE A 18 21.93 -10.46 -87.43
CA PHE A 18 21.25 -11.42 -86.56
C PHE A 18 21.90 -11.49 -85.18
N LEU A 19 23.23 -11.52 -85.09
CA LEU A 19 23.98 -11.49 -83.81
C LEU A 19 23.75 -10.18 -83.04
N LEU A 20 23.80 -9.03 -83.73
CA LEU A 20 23.52 -7.74 -83.13
C LEU A 20 22.07 -7.68 -82.63
N MET A 21 21.11 -8.13 -83.44
CA MET A 21 19.70 -8.17 -83.05
C MET A 21 19.46 -9.11 -81.86
N PHE A 22 20.12 -10.27 -81.83
CA PHE A 22 20.07 -11.22 -80.72
C PHE A 22 20.68 -10.63 -79.43
N MET A 23 21.66 -9.73 -79.53
CA MET A 23 22.26 -9.05 -78.39
C MET A 23 21.45 -7.82 -77.93
N PHE A 24 20.94 -7.02 -78.88
CA PHE A 24 20.25 -5.76 -78.58
C PHE A 24 18.79 -5.94 -78.19
N ILE A 25 18.09 -6.97 -78.68
CA ILE A 25 16.69 -7.22 -78.29
C ILE A 25 16.57 -7.48 -76.78
N PRO A 26 17.34 -8.40 -76.16
CA PRO A 26 17.29 -8.61 -74.70
C PRO A 26 17.67 -7.35 -73.92
N LEU A 27 18.69 -6.63 -74.38
CA LEU A 27 19.12 -5.38 -73.74
C LEU A 27 18.00 -4.33 -73.79
N PHE A 28 17.35 -4.17 -74.93
CA PHE A 28 16.21 -3.27 -75.10
C PHE A 28 15.05 -3.68 -74.18
N VAL A 29 14.73 -4.98 -74.08
CA VAL A 29 13.68 -5.47 -73.16
C VAL A 29 14.02 -5.12 -71.71
N ILE A 30 15.28 -5.28 -71.28
CA ILE A 30 15.72 -4.91 -69.92
C ILE A 30 15.61 -3.40 -69.69
N VAL A 31 16.12 -2.58 -70.62
CA VAL A 31 16.09 -1.11 -70.51
C VAL A 31 14.65 -0.59 -70.53
N PHE A 32 13.82 -1.11 -71.43
CA PHE A 32 12.41 -0.78 -71.49
C PHE A 32 11.69 -1.19 -70.21
N ARG A 33 11.98 -2.38 -69.67
CA ARG A 33 11.40 -2.81 -68.39
C ARG A 33 11.84 -1.91 -67.24
N LEU A 34 13.10 -1.50 -67.19
CA LEU A 34 13.59 -0.52 -66.20
C LEU A 34 12.89 0.83 -66.34
N PHE A 35 12.69 1.32 -67.57
CA PHE A 35 11.94 2.55 -67.83
C PHE A 35 10.50 2.46 -67.34
N VAL A 36 9.82 1.34 -67.60
CA VAL A 36 8.47 1.07 -67.08
C VAL A 36 8.46 1.06 -65.56
N LEU A 37 9.42 0.39 -64.91
CA LEU A 37 9.50 0.32 -63.45
C LEU A 37 9.84 1.68 -62.81
N GLN A 38 10.73 2.46 -63.41
CA GLN A 38 11.26 3.70 -62.84
C GLN A 38 10.41 4.93 -63.13
N ILE A 39 9.72 4.97 -64.28
CA ILE A 39 8.92 6.12 -64.73
C ILE A 39 7.41 5.83 -64.59
N PHE A 40 6.89 4.83 -65.31
CA PHE A 40 5.45 4.56 -65.30
C PHE A 40 4.95 4.00 -63.95
N GLU A 41 5.70 3.10 -63.33
CA GLU A 41 5.35 2.50 -62.03
C GLU A 41 6.02 3.22 -60.84
N HIS A 42 6.63 4.40 -61.05
CA HIS A 42 7.34 5.16 -60.01
C HIS A 42 6.52 5.32 -58.74
N ASP A 43 5.30 5.85 -58.87
CA ASP A 43 4.45 6.18 -57.73
C ASP A 43 3.98 4.94 -56.98
N LYS A 44 3.75 3.83 -57.69
CA LYS A 44 3.38 2.54 -57.12
C LYS A 44 4.52 2.01 -56.25
N TYR A 45 5.73 1.91 -56.80
CA TYR A 45 6.89 1.42 -56.05
C TYR A 45 7.34 2.38 -54.95
N ARG A 46 7.18 3.69 -55.13
CA ARG A 46 7.42 4.71 -54.09
C ARG A 46 6.43 4.60 -52.95
N LYS A 47 5.14 4.37 -53.21
CA LYS A 47 4.13 4.10 -52.17
C LYS A 47 4.44 2.81 -51.42
N MET A 48 4.73 1.71 -52.11
CA MET A 48 5.14 0.44 -51.49
C MET A 48 6.40 0.60 -50.63
N TYR A 49 7.41 1.31 -51.14
CA TYR A 49 8.64 1.61 -50.40
C TYR A 49 8.35 2.45 -49.15
N THR A 50 7.55 3.51 -49.25
CA THR A 50 7.23 4.36 -48.09
C THR A 50 6.37 3.64 -47.05
N SER A 51 5.40 2.81 -47.45
CA SER A 51 4.60 2.01 -46.51
C SER A 51 5.43 0.91 -45.83
N GLN A 52 6.40 0.33 -46.52
CA GLN A 52 7.28 -0.71 -45.97
C GLN A 52 8.38 -0.13 -45.07
N THR A 53 8.87 1.08 -45.37
CA THR A 53 9.97 1.71 -44.63
C THR A 53 9.53 2.60 -43.47
N LYS A 54 8.30 3.13 -43.48
CA LYS A 54 7.75 3.87 -42.33
C LYS A 54 7.37 2.90 -41.21
N ARG A 55 7.95 3.10 -40.03
CA ARG A 55 7.57 2.40 -38.79
C ARG A 55 7.13 3.42 -37.75
N ARG A 56 5.92 3.23 -37.23
CA ARG A 56 5.39 4.02 -36.11
C ARG A 56 5.74 3.30 -34.82
N ASN A 57 6.61 3.90 -34.02
CA ASN A 57 6.92 3.48 -32.67
C ASN A 57 5.99 4.24 -31.72
N VAL A 58 5.33 3.54 -30.80
CA VAL A 58 4.54 4.19 -29.74
C VAL A 58 5.51 4.68 -28.66
N LEU A 59 5.35 5.92 -28.24
CA LEU A 59 6.06 6.48 -27.10
C LEU A 59 5.11 6.44 -25.91
N SER A 60 5.28 5.46 -25.03
CA SER A 60 4.35 5.25 -23.91
C SER A 60 4.35 6.43 -22.94
N ALA A 61 3.16 6.90 -22.58
CA ALA A 61 3.01 7.96 -21.60
C ALA A 61 3.24 7.47 -20.16
N SER A 62 3.78 8.35 -19.32
CA SER A 62 3.86 8.11 -17.88
C SER A 62 2.45 8.07 -17.29
N ARG A 63 2.10 7.03 -16.54
CA ARG A 63 0.90 7.05 -15.69
C ARG A 63 1.11 8.03 -14.53
N GLY A 64 0.10 8.80 -14.15
CA GLY A 64 0.21 9.75 -13.03
C GLY A 64 0.60 9.09 -11.71
N LYS A 65 1.31 9.82 -10.84
CA LYS A 65 1.68 9.38 -9.50
C LYS A 65 0.49 9.47 -8.55
N ILE A 66 0.46 8.60 -7.53
CA ILE A 66 -0.46 8.73 -6.40
C ILE A 66 0.38 9.12 -5.18
N LEU A 67 0.01 10.19 -4.51
CA LEU A 67 0.71 10.77 -3.37
C LEU A 67 -0.17 10.79 -2.11
N ASP A 68 0.47 10.79 -0.95
CA ASP A 68 -0.17 11.07 0.34
C ASP A 68 -0.39 12.58 0.52
N ARG A 69 -1.06 12.97 1.61
CA ARG A 69 -1.39 14.37 1.92
C ARG A 69 -0.18 15.29 2.12
N ASN A 70 1.01 14.71 2.34
CA ASN A 70 2.28 15.40 2.55
C ASN A 70 3.17 15.31 1.30
N SER A 71 2.59 14.99 0.13
CA SER A 71 3.30 14.84 -1.15
C SER A 71 4.31 13.68 -1.19
N VAL A 72 4.14 12.68 -0.32
CA VAL A 72 4.95 11.46 -0.38
C VAL A 72 4.40 10.53 -1.45
N VAL A 73 5.27 10.06 -2.35
CA VAL A 73 4.85 9.21 -3.47
C VAL A 73 4.53 7.79 -2.99
N LEU A 74 3.26 7.40 -3.12
CA LEU A 74 2.75 6.07 -2.77
C LEU A 74 2.83 5.09 -3.95
N ALA A 75 2.47 5.56 -5.15
CA ALA A 75 2.53 4.78 -6.37
C ALA A 75 3.09 5.60 -7.54
N GLN A 76 3.97 5.00 -8.33
CA GLN A 76 4.60 5.64 -9.49
C GLN A 76 4.99 4.60 -10.54
N ASN A 77 5.43 5.05 -11.71
CA ASN A 77 6.01 4.15 -12.70
C ASN A 77 7.45 3.80 -12.34
N SER A 78 7.90 2.63 -12.77
CA SER A 78 9.32 2.34 -12.92
C SER A 78 9.97 3.31 -13.91
N GLY A 79 11.31 3.37 -13.87
CA GLY A 79 12.06 3.82 -15.04
C GLY A 79 11.74 2.95 -16.27
N GLU A 80 12.20 3.37 -17.44
CA GLU A 80 12.03 2.57 -18.66
C GLU A 80 12.78 1.24 -18.52
N LEU A 81 12.05 0.14 -18.71
CA LEU A 81 12.55 -1.23 -18.73
C LEU A 81 12.43 -1.80 -20.14
N TYR A 82 13.20 -2.85 -20.42
CA TYR A 82 13.24 -3.46 -21.74
C TYR A 82 13.03 -4.97 -21.68
N ARG A 83 12.30 -5.47 -22.67
CA ARG A 83 12.14 -6.90 -22.98
C ARG A 83 13.10 -7.25 -24.11
N PHE A 84 14.01 -8.18 -23.87
CA PHE A 84 14.94 -8.67 -24.88
C PHE A 84 14.41 -9.97 -25.50
N GLY A 85 14.18 -9.93 -26.81
CA GLY A 85 13.86 -11.10 -27.59
C GLY A 85 14.69 -11.17 -28.86
N LEU A 86 14.75 -12.36 -29.45
CA LEU A 86 15.42 -12.55 -30.73
C LEU A 86 14.73 -13.58 -31.62
N ILE A 87 15.01 -13.51 -32.92
CA ILE A 87 14.59 -14.50 -33.92
C ILE A 87 15.67 -15.56 -34.06
N GLY A 88 15.42 -16.77 -33.56
CA GLY A 88 16.46 -17.81 -33.48
C GLY A 88 17.04 -18.25 -34.83
N SER A 89 16.30 -18.07 -35.94
CA SER A 89 16.83 -18.33 -37.30
C SER A 89 17.84 -17.30 -37.81
N ARG A 90 18.06 -16.20 -37.07
CA ARG A 90 18.98 -15.11 -37.43
C ARG A 90 20.18 -15.02 -36.48
N VAL A 91 20.47 -16.09 -35.73
CA VAL A 91 21.53 -16.13 -34.73
C VAL A 91 22.52 -17.24 -35.07
N ASP A 92 23.74 -16.85 -35.43
CA ASP A 92 24.81 -17.78 -35.83
C ASP A 92 25.42 -18.53 -34.63
N SER A 93 25.39 -17.93 -33.41
CA SER A 93 25.89 -18.56 -32.19
C SER A 93 24.91 -18.38 -31.01
N LEU A 94 24.10 -19.41 -30.76
CA LEU A 94 23.20 -19.46 -29.59
C LEU A 94 23.97 -19.43 -28.27
N GLU A 95 25.18 -19.99 -28.28
CA GLU A 95 26.07 -20.09 -27.13
C GLU A 95 26.61 -18.72 -26.71
N LYS A 96 27.03 -17.89 -27.67
CA LYS A 96 27.49 -16.51 -27.40
C LYS A 96 26.38 -15.64 -26.84
N VAL A 97 25.15 -15.77 -27.36
CA VAL A 97 23.98 -15.04 -26.82
C VAL A 97 23.68 -15.49 -25.39
N ALA A 98 23.64 -16.81 -25.15
CA ALA A 98 23.38 -17.35 -23.82
C ALA A 98 24.44 -16.91 -22.80
N ASN A 99 25.72 -16.89 -23.17
CA ASN A 99 26.81 -16.41 -22.31
C ASN A 99 26.70 -14.92 -22.01
N THR A 100 26.42 -14.10 -23.04
CA THR A 100 26.26 -12.65 -22.89
C THR A 100 25.12 -12.33 -21.93
N LEU A 101 23.94 -12.91 -22.16
CA LEU A 101 22.79 -12.71 -21.28
C LEU A 101 23.05 -13.26 -19.87
N SER A 102 23.69 -14.42 -19.75
CA SER A 102 24.03 -14.99 -18.45
C SER A 102 24.91 -14.04 -17.63
N SER A 103 25.93 -13.44 -18.26
CA SER A 103 26.83 -12.48 -17.60
C SER A 103 26.17 -11.16 -17.18
N ILE A 104 25.13 -10.72 -17.91
CA ILE A 104 24.49 -9.42 -17.67
C ILE A 104 23.31 -9.56 -16.72
N THR A 105 22.50 -10.61 -16.90
CA THR A 105 21.26 -10.78 -16.14
C THR A 105 21.43 -11.67 -14.90
N GLY A 106 22.58 -12.34 -14.75
CA GLY A 106 22.83 -13.29 -13.66
C GLY A 106 22.12 -14.64 -13.75
N LYS A 107 21.40 -14.90 -14.84
CA LYS A 107 20.65 -16.16 -15.02
C LYS A 107 21.57 -17.24 -15.57
N LYS A 108 21.33 -18.49 -15.19
CA LYS A 108 22.12 -19.63 -15.67
C LYS A 108 22.10 -19.71 -17.20
N ARG A 109 23.25 -19.94 -17.82
CA ARG A 109 23.40 -20.11 -19.28
C ARG A 109 22.42 -21.13 -19.86
N GLU A 110 22.18 -22.23 -19.16
CA GLU A 110 21.28 -23.32 -19.58
C GLU A 110 19.83 -22.85 -19.74
N TYR A 111 19.39 -21.86 -18.96
CA TYR A 111 18.06 -21.24 -19.10
C TYR A 111 17.87 -20.66 -20.50
N TYR A 112 18.87 -19.92 -20.99
CA TYR A 112 18.83 -19.30 -22.31
C TYR A 112 18.98 -20.30 -23.44
N ILE A 113 19.89 -21.26 -23.32
CA ILE A 113 20.05 -22.33 -24.30
C ILE A 113 18.73 -23.11 -24.46
N LYS A 114 18.08 -23.46 -23.34
CA LYS A 114 16.79 -24.17 -23.36
C LYS A 114 15.68 -23.36 -24.03
N LYS A 115 15.62 -22.05 -23.79
CA LYS A 115 14.66 -21.16 -24.46
C LYS A 115 14.89 -21.06 -25.97
N LEU A 116 16.16 -21.11 -26.40
CA LEU A 116 16.56 -20.94 -27.79
C LEU A 116 16.51 -22.24 -28.62
N LYS A 117 16.69 -23.41 -27.99
CA LYS A 117 16.80 -24.70 -28.68
C LYS A 117 15.54 -25.00 -29.51
N GLY A 118 15.72 -25.21 -30.82
CA GLY A 118 14.66 -25.58 -31.76
C GLY A 118 13.67 -24.47 -32.12
N LYS A 119 13.87 -23.23 -31.65
CA LYS A 119 12.97 -22.10 -31.92
C LYS A 119 13.47 -21.26 -33.10
N LYS A 120 12.85 -21.41 -34.27
CA LYS A 120 13.17 -20.62 -35.48
C LYS A 120 12.51 -19.23 -35.54
N LYS A 121 11.49 -18.99 -34.69
CA LYS A 121 10.71 -17.74 -34.61
C LYS A 121 11.21 -16.83 -33.48
N PHE A 122 10.54 -15.69 -33.28
CA PHE A 122 10.81 -14.78 -32.16
C PHE A 122 10.63 -15.47 -30.81
N VAL A 123 11.58 -15.26 -29.91
CA VAL A 123 11.57 -15.79 -28.53
C VAL A 123 11.91 -14.65 -27.58
N LEU A 124 11.06 -14.43 -26.57
CA LEU A 124 11.35 -13.56 -25.44
C LEU A 124 12.32 -14.26 -24.49
N LEU A 125 13.55 -13.75 -24.40
CA LEU A 125 14.61 -14.34 -23.60
C LEU A 125 14.63 -13.77 -22.18
N ASP A 126 14.52 -12.45 -22.07
CA ASP A 126 14.47 -11.77 -20.78
C ASP A 126 13.60 -10.51 -20.79
N GLU A 127 13.20 -10.06 -19.61
CA GLU A 127 12.41 -8.86 -19.35
C GLU A 127 12.89 -8.15 -18.08
N GLY A 128 12.66 -6.84 -18.01
CA GLY A 128 13.02 -6.04 -16.84
C GLY A 128 14.45 -5.49 -16.89
N LEU A 129 15.05 -5.50 -18.08
CA LEU A 129 16.38 -4.97 -18.34
C LEU A 129 16.35 -3.44 -18.27
N THR A 130 17.35 -2.85 -17.63
CA THR A 130 17.58 -1.42 -17.59
C THR A 130 18.19 -0.92 -18.90
N LEU A 131 18.22 0.41 -19.08
CA LEU A 131 18.92 1.02 -20.21
C LEU A 131 20.41 0.66 -20.24
N SER A 132 21.05 0.50 -19.07
CA SER A 132 22.47 0.11 -18.97
C SER A 132 22.68 -1.30 -19.50
N GLU A 133 21.90 -2.27 -19.01
CA GLU A 133 21.98 -3.66 -19.46
C GLU A 133 21.64 -3.79 -20.95
N LYS A 134 20.66 -3.03 -21.46
CA LYS A 134 20.36 -2.96 -22.89
C LYS A 134 21.57 -2.51 -23.71
N LYS A 135 22.24 -1.42 -23.29
CA LYS A 135 23.44 -0.91 -23.98
C LYS A 135 24.56 -1.94 -23.97
N GLU A 136 24.80 -2.57 -22.82
CA GLU A 136 25.83 -3.60 -22.67
C GLU A 136 25.55 -4.84 -23.54
N ILE A 137 24.29 -5.29 -23.64
CA ILE A 137 23.89 -6.36 -24.57
C ILE A 137 24.16 -5.96 -26.01
N TYR A 138 23.85 -4.72 -26.40
CA TYR A 138 24.13 -4.22 -27.75
C TYR A 138 25.63 -4.16 -28.07
N GLU A 139 26.46 -3.80 -27.10
CA GLU A 139 27.92 -3.71 -27.26
C GLU A 139 28.59 -5.09 -27.36
N LYS A 140 28.13 -6.07 -26.58
CA LYS A 140 28.72 -7.42 -26.52
C LYS A 140 28.25 -8.38 -27.62
N LEU A 141 27.12 -8.10 -28.28
CA LEU A 141 26.59 -8.93 -29.37
C LEU A 141 27.15 -8.52 -30.76
N ASP A 142 27.47 -9.50 -31.60
CA ASP A 142 27.98 -9.24 -32.95
C ASP A 142 26.94 -8.53 -33.84
N LYS A 143 27.43 -7.66 -34.74
CA LYS A 143 26.60 -6.93 -35.73
C LYS A 143 25.66 -7.83 -36.55
N LYS A 144 26.01 -9.10 -36.77
CA LYS A 144 25.15 -10.08 -37.45
C LYS A 144 23.99 -10.57 -36.57
N VAL A 145 24.22 -10.79 -35.28
CA VAL A 145 23.20 -11.21 -34.30
C VAL A 145 22.21 -10.07 -34.01
N ILE A 146 22.68 -8.82 -34.05
CA ILE A 146 21.85 -7.61 -33.86
C ILE A 146 20.67 -7.54 -34.86
N LEU A 147 20.77 -8.15 -36.05
CA LEU A 147 19.69 -8.19 -37.06
C LEU A 147 18.48 -9.06 -36.66
N GLY A 148 18.65 -9.93 -35.67
CA GLY A 148 17.61 -10.80 -35.13
C GLY A 148 17.04 -10.33 -33.80
N VAL A 149 17.60 -9.29 -33.17
CA VAL A 149 17.28 -8.83 -31.81
C VAL A 149 16.16 -7.77 -31.81
N SER A 150 15.27 -7.86 -30.83
CA SER A 150 14.29 -6.82 -30.49
C SER A 150 14.42 -6.43 -29.03
N PHE A 151 14.29 -5.13 -28.79
CA PHE A 151 14.05 -4.58 -27.46
C PHE A 151 12.73 -3.83 -27.47
N ASP A 152 11.77 -4.31 -26.71
CA ASP A 152 10.50 -3.61 -26.51
C ASP A 152 10.56 -2.89 -25.17
N SER A 153 10.40 -1.57 -25.17
CA SER A 153 10.39 -0.80 -23.94
C SER A 153 9.02 -0.79 -23.29
N TYR A 154 9.02 -0.82 -21.95
CA TYR A 154 7.81 -0.79 -21.16
C TYR A 154 8.11 -0.19 -19.78
N ARG A 155 7.04 0.07 -19.03
CA ARG A 155 7.12 0.51 -17.64
C ARG A 155 6.21 -0.37 -16.80
N GLU A 156 6.59 -0.52 -15.55
CA GLU A 156 5.80 -1.20 -14.54
C GLU A 156 5.27 -0.18 -13.54
N ARG A 157 4.22 -0.56 -12.81
CA ARG A 157 3.70 0.23 -11.71
C ARG A 157 4.34 -0.24 -10.41
N ILE A 158 4.97 0.69 -9.70
CA ILE A 158 5.63 0.46 -8.42
C ILE A 158 4.80 1.10 -7.31
N TYR A 159 4.55 0.33 -6.25
CA TYR A 159 3.96 0.81 -5.00
C TYR A 159 5.04 0.82 -3.93
N ASN A 160 5.40 2.00 -3.44
CA ASN A 160 6.67 2.22 -2.73
C ASN A 160 6.70 1.65 -1.29
N TYR A 161 5.54 1.28 -0.73
CA TYR A 161 5.39 0.91 0.67
C TYR A 161 4.79 -0.49 0.87
N ASP A 162 5.14 -1.43 -0.02
CA ASP A 162 4.66 -2.81 0.00
C ASP A 162 3.13 -2.85 0.20
N LYS A 163 2.63 -3.45 1.30
CA LYS A 163 1.21 -3.60 1.62
C LYS A 163 0.51 -2.31 2.09
N VAL A 164 1.27 -1.27 2.45
CA VAL A 164 0.70 -0.06 3.05
C VAL A 164 -0.22 0.64 2.04
N GLY A 165 -1.48 0.80 2.44
CA GLY A 165 -2.51 1.40 1.60
C GLY A 165 -2.93 0.54 0.39
N GLY A 166 -2.51 -0.74 0.28
CA GLY A 166 -2.81 -1.56 -0.91
C GLY A 166 -4.30 -1.65 -1.27
N GLN A 167 -5.19 -1.70 -0.28
CA GLN A 167 -6.66 -1.69 -0.47
C GLN A 167 -7.23 -0.32 -0.87
N ILE A 168 -6.51 0.77 -0.59
CA ILE A 168 -6.84 2.14 -1.01
C ILE A 168 -6.35 2.36 -2.43
N LEU A 169 -5.05 2.15 -2.65
CA LEU A 169 -4.37 2.36 -3.93
C LEU A 169 -4.97 1.44 -5.00
N GLY A 170 -5.17 0.17 -4.65
CA GLY A 170 -5.51 -0.88 -5.60
C GLY A 170 -4.30 -1.34 -6.38
N PHE A 171 -4.53 -1.94 -7.56
CA PHE A 171 -3.46 -2.38 -8.44
C PHE A 171 -3.82 -2.18 -9.92
N VAL A 172 -2.81 -2.29 -10.78
CA VAL A 172 -2.96 -2.29 -12.24
C VAL A 172 -2.57 -3.66 -12.80
N ASP A 173 -3.02 -3.99 -14.01
CA ASP A 173 -2.51 -5.16 -14.73
C ASP A 173 -1.19 -4.87 -15.47
N LYS A 174 -0.69 -5.86 -16.23
CA LYS A 174 0.54 -5.72 -17.04
C LYS A 174 0.46 -4.66 -18.15
N ASN A 175 -0.75 -4.21 -18.49
CA ASN A 175 -1.00 -3.14 -19.47
C ASN A 175 -1.19 -1.78 -18.77
N LEU A 176 -0.91 -1.69 -17.47
CA LEU A 176 -1.10 -0.50 -16.64
C LEU A 176 -2.56 -0.03 -16.54
N ASP A 177 -3.52 -0.94 -16.77
CA ASP A 177 -4.95 -0.66 -16.59
C ASP A 177 -5.37 -0.90 -15.13
N GLY A 178 -5.98 0.10 -14.50
CA GLY A 178 -6.39 0.07 -13.09
C GLY A 178 -7.52 -0.91 -12.82
N LYS A 179 -7.27 -1.88 -11.91
CA LYS A 179 -8.22 -2.98 -11.60
C LYS A 179 -8.97 -2.84 -10.29
N SER A 180 -8.42 -2.11 -9.31
CA SER A 180 -9.09 -1.85 -8.04
C SER A 180 -8.68 -0.50 -7.44
N GLY A 181 -9.28 -0.13 -6.30
CA GLY A 181 -8.91 1.06 -5.53
C GLY A 181 -8.98 2.36 -6.33
N VAL A 182 -8.12 3.30 -5.96
CA VAL A 182 -7.89 4.58 -6.64
C VAL A 182 -7.39 4.37 -8.07
N GLU A 183 -6.52 3.37 -8.29
CA GLU A 183 -6.00 3.04 -9.63
C GLU A 183 -7.12 2.78 -10.64
N ARG A 184 -8.18 2.06 -10.25
CA ARG A 184 -9.37 1.86 -11.09
C ARG A 184 -10.28 3.07 -11.12
N LYS A 185 -10.56 3.67 -9.96
CA LYS A 185 -11.51 4.80 -9.86
C LYS A 185 -11.09 5.99 -10.72
N LEU A 186 -9.78 6.28 -10.76
CA LEU A 186 -9.21 7.42 -11.47
C LEU A 186 -8.41 7.00 -12.72
N ASN A 187 -8.64 5.80 -13.25
CA ASN A 187 -7.87 5.27 -14.38
C ASN A 187 -7.81 6.25 -15.56
N ASN A 188 -8.92 6.88 -15.92
CA ASN A 188 -8.99 7.81 -17.04
C ASN A 188 -8.14 9.09 -16.84
N LEU A 189 -7.85 9.46 -15.59
CA LEU A 189 -7.04 10.64 -15.27
C LEU A 189 -5.57 10.23 -15.07
N LEU A 190 -5.34 9.05 -14.49
CA LEU A 190 -4.01 8.50 -14.25
C LEU A 190 -3.35 8.01 -15.55
N VAL A 191 -4.11 7.50 -16.52
CA VAL A 191 -3.60 7.10 -17.84
C VAL A 191 -3.21 8.35 -18.63
N GLY A 192 -1.95 8.42 -19.04
CA GLY A 192 -1.47 9.44 -19.97
C GLY A 192 -1.91 9.16 -21.41
N LYS A 193 -1.62 10.10 -22.31
CA LYS A 193 -1.86 9.92 -23.75
C LYS A 193 -0.56 9.58 -24.44
N ASP A 194 -0.48 8.38 -24.99
CA ASP A 194 0.70 7.92 -25.70
C ASP A 194 1.05 8.84 -26.88
N GLY A 195 2.35 9.06 -27.02
CA GLY A 195 2.96 9.71 -28.17
C GLY A 195 3.27 8.70 -29.26
N TYR A 196 3.87 9.18 -30.34
CA TYR A 196 4.44 8.30 -31.35
C TYR A 196 5.61 8.95 -32.03
N GLU A 197 6.47 8.12 -32.60
CA GLU A 197 7.54 8.53 -33.49
C GLU A 197 7.49 7.70 -34.76
N VAL A 198 7.51 8.35 -35.93
CA VAL A 198 7.58 7.70 -37.22
C VAL A 198 9.02 7.76 -37.71
N VAL A 199 9.69 6.62 -37.70
CA VAL A 199 11.07 6.48 -38.18
C VAL A 199 11.10 5.75 -39.51
N ARG A 200 12.13 6.04 -40.31
CA ARG A 200 12.41 5.29 -41.54
C ARG A 200 13.38 4.15 -41.22
N LYS A 201 13.00 2.92 -41.56
CA LYS A 201 13.86 1.74 -41.46
C LYS A 201 14.02 1.07 -42.81
N ASP A 202 15.19 0.50 -43.08
CA ASP A 202 15.42 -0.27 -44.31
C ASP A 202 14.75 -1.67 -44.25
N GLY A 203 14.80 -2.43 -45.36
CA GLY A 203 14.27 -3.81 -45.43
C GLY A 203 14.96 -4.80 -44.48
N LYS A 204 16.04 -4.38 -43.80
CA LYS A 204 16.76 -5.12 -42.75
C LYS A 204 16.49 -4.56 -41.34
N ASN A 205 15.47 -3.69 -41.19
CA ASN A 205 15.05 -3.03 -39.95
C ASN A 205 16.12 -2.12 -39.30
N ARG A 206 17.13 -1.70 -40.07
CA ARG A 206 18.14 -0.75 -39.59
C ARG A 206 17.62 0.67 -39.76
N TYR A 207 18.00 1.52 -38.82
CA TYR A 207 17.98 2.96 -39.03
C TYR A 207 18.84 3.25 -40.27
N THR A 208 18.27 3.85 -41.30
CA THR A 208 19.05 4.36 -42.43
C THR A 208 20.03 5.42 -41.93
N THR A 209 21.17 5.60 -42.60
CA THR A 209 22.20 6.62 -42.27
C THR A 209 21.64 8.05 -42.17
N HIS A 210 20.42 8.25 -42.69
CA HIS A 210 19.60 9.45 -42.59
C HIS A 210 18.24 9.14 -41.93
N SER A 211 18.23 8.56 -40.72
CA SER A 211 16.99 8.27 -39.99
C SER A 211 16.43 9.55 -39.40
N TYR A 212 15.81 10.37 -40.24
CA TYR A 212 15.03 11.50 -39.79
C TYR A 212 13.71 10.98 -39.21
N THR A 213 13.38 11.42 -38.01
CA THR A 213 12.02 11.35 -37.49
C THR A 213 11.10 12.07 -38.47
N ILE A 214 10.28 11.31 -39.19
CA ILE A 214 9.40 11.83 -40.25
C ILE A 214 8.27 12.66 -39.62
N ASN A 215 7.78 12.19 -38.48
CA ASN A 215 6.74 12.82 -37.69
C ASN A 215 6.84 12.28 -36.26
N SER A 216 6.63 13.13 -35.26
CA SER A 216 6.51 12.69 -33.88
C SER A 216 5.48 13.50 -33.11
N LYS A 217 4.87 12.84 -32.13
CA LYS A 217 4.05 13.46 -31.10
C LYS A 217 4.59 13.00 -29.76
N LYS A 218 4.98 13.94 -28.90
CA LYS A 218 5.43 13.63 -27.55
C LYS A 218 4.28 13.00 -26.74
N PRO A 219 4.55 12.00 -25.88
CA PRO A 219 3.56 11.52 -24.93
C PRO A 219 3.18 12.62 -23.94
N VAL A 220 1.95 12.58 -23.46
CA VAL A 220 1.46 13.45 -22.39
C VAL A 220 1.23 12.59 -21.17
N ALA A 221 1.91 12.90 -20.06
CA ALA A 221 1.74 12.15 -18.82
C ALA A 221 0.30 12.23 -18.29
N GLY A 222 -0.10 11.18 -17.58
CA GLY A 222 -1.33 11.18 -16.81
C GLY A 222 -1.23 12.10 -15.60
N LYS A 223 -2.39 12.50 -15.09
CA LYS A 223 -2.50 13.42 -13.96
C LYS A 223 -2.14 12.75 -12.64
N ASN A 224 -1.40 13.46 -11.80
CA ASN A 224 -1.05 13.06 -10.45
C ASN A 224 -2.26 13.23 -9.51
N VAL A 225 -2.35 12.39 -8.48
CA VAL A 225 -3.45 12.40 -7.50
C VAL A 225 -2.86 12.49 -6.10
N VAL A 226 -3.35 13.44 -5.31
CA VAL A 226 -3.01 13.58 -3.89
C VAL A 226 -4.18 13.05 -3.07
N LEU A 227 -3.91 12.10 -2.17
CA LEU A 227 -4.88 11.57 -1.22
C LEU A 227 -4.87 12.36 0.08
N THR A 228 -5.92 12.23 0.88
CA THR A 228 -6.00 12.76 2.26
C THR A 228 -5.24 11.90 3.26
N ILE A 229 -4.80 10.70 2.83
CA ILE A 229 -4.08 9.72 3.65
C ILE A 229 -2.76 10.29 4.15
N ASP A 230 -2.44 10.10 5.43
CA ASP A 230 -1.08 10.18 5.95
C ASP A 230 -0.50 8.76 5.95
N TRP A 231 0.52 8.53 5.12
CA TRP A 231 1.05 7.18 4.91
C TRP A 231 1.63 6.55 6.19
N LYS A 232 2.12 7.37 7.13
CA LYS A 232 2.69 6.89 8.40
C LYS A 232 1.59 6.46 9.35
N ILE A 233 0.49 7.22 9.42
CA ILE A 233 -0.71 6.81 10.18
C ILE A 233 -1.29 5.53 9.55
N GLN A 234 -1.41 5.47 8.22
CA GLN A 234 -1.90 4.30 7.51
C GLN A 234 -1.08 3.03 7.82
N ALA A 235 0.25 3.12 7.71
CA ALA A 235 1.14 1.99 8.02
C ALA A 235 1.00 1.55 9.48
N PHE A 236 0.95 2.50 10.42
CA PHE A 236 0.79 2.20 11.84
C PHE A 236 -0.54 1.51 12.14
N VAL A 237 -1.64 2.00 11.56
CA VAL A 237 -2.97 1.38 11.68
C VAL A 237 -2.92 -0.07 11.17
N GLN A 238 -2.43 -0.32 9.95
CA GLN A 238 -2.35 -1.67 9.39
C GLN A 238 -1.52 -2.63 10.26
N ASN A 239 -0.38 -2.16 10.77
CA ASN A 239 0.46 -2.95 11.67
C ASN A 239 -0.25 -3.31 12.98
N GLU A 240 -0.97 -2.37 13.60
CA GLU A 240 -1.73 -2.65 14.82
C GLU A 240 -2.92 -3.58 14.57
N LEU A 241 -3.58 -3.49 13.41
CA LEU A 241 -4.62 -4.43 13.01
C LEU A 241 -4.05 -5.85 12.83
N GLU A 242 -2.91 -6.00 12.17
CA GLU A 242 -2.23 -7.29 12.01
C GLU A 242 -1.87 -7.91 13.37
N LYS A 243 -1.24 -7.13 14.26
CA LYS A 243 -0.92 -7.58 15.62
C LYS A 243 -2.17 -8.00 16.40
N CYS A 244 -3.24 -7.21 16.30
CA CYS A 244 -4.52 -7.50 16.96
C CYS A 244 -5.11 -8.82 16.46
N VAL A 245 -5.16 -9.01 15.14
CA VAL A 245 -5.70 -10.24 14.53
C VAL A 245 -4.87 -11.47 14.91
N LYS A 246 -3.53 -11.37 14.89
CA LYS A 246 -2.64 -12.45 15.31
C LYS A 246 -2.79 -12.79 16.79
N LYS A 247 -2.77 -11.76 17.66
CA LYS A 247 -2.91 -11.92 19.12
C LYS A 247 -4.22 -12.61 19.50
N TRP A 248 -5.32 -12.17 18.89
CA TRP A 248 -6.66 -12.63 19.23
C TRP A 248 -7.22 -13.69 18.28
N LYS A 249 -6.39 -14.27 17.40
CA LYS A 249 -6.80 -15.28 16.40
C LYS A 249 -8.11 -14.89 15.67
N ALA A 250 -8.27 -13.60 15.38
CA ALA A 250 -9.48 -13.06 14.78
C ALA A 250 -9.53 -13.40 13.29
N LYS A 251 -10.72 -13.29 12.67
CA LYS A 251 -10.86 -13.53 11.22
C LYS A 251 -10.40 -12.33 10.38
N LYS A 252 -10.68 -11.13 10.86
CA LYS A 252 -10.29 -9.85 10.24
C LYS A 252 -10.28 -8.74 11.28
N ALA A 253 -9.63 -7.62 10.96
CA ALA A 253 -9.81 -6.36 11.66
C ALA A 253 -9.85 -5.19 10.68
N THR A 254 -10.54 -4.12 11.05
CA THR A 254 -10.68 -2.89 10.26
C THR A 254 -10.36 -1.70 11.16
N GLY A 255 -9.63 -0.73 10.62
CA GLY A 255 -9.24 0.50 11.29
C GLY A 255 -9.50 1.71 10.41
N ILE A 256 -10.07 2.76 11.00
CA ILE A 256 -10.37 4.03 10.32
C ILE A 256 -9.94 5.17 11.23
N VAL A 257 -9.22 6.16 10.68
CA VAL A 257 -8.90 7.42 11.35
C VAL A 257 -9.36 8.55 10.44
N MET A 258 -10.25 9.40 10.94
CA MET A 258 -10.84 10.53 10.21
C MET A 258 -10.61 11.83 10.96
N ASN A 259 -10.45 12.92 10.22
CA ASN A 259 -10.59 14.26 10.76
C ASN A 259 -12.09 14.65 10.76
N PRO A 260 -12.70 14.85 11.93
CA PRO A 260 -14.14 15.11 12.01
C PRO A 260 -14.53 16.50 11.50
N LYS A 261 -13.57 17.45 11.44
CA LYS A 261 -13.83 18.85 11.07
C LYS A 261 -14.04 19.03 9.57
N ASN A 262 -13.52 18.11 8.75
CA ASN A 262 -13.51 18.23 7.29
C ASN A 262 -13.79 16.93 6.53
N GLY A 263 -13.99 15.81 7.24
CA GLY A 263 -14.26 14.51 6.61
C GLY A 263 -13.06 13.83 5.96
N GLU A 264 -11.85 14.41 6.04
CA GLU A 264 -10.64 13.79 5.50
C GLU A 264 -10.36 12.44 6.16
N ILE A 265 -10.12 11.43 5.33
CA ILE A 265 -9.65 10.12 5.79
C ILE A 265 -8.14 10.16 5.91
N LEU A 266 -7.63 10.04 7.15
CA LEU A 266 -6.20 10.04 7.43
C LEU A 266 -5.61 8.63 7.29
N ALA A 267 -6.41 7.61 7.65
CA ALA A 267 -6.09 6.21 7.43
C ALA A 267 -7.39 5.38 7.32
N ILE A 268 -7.40 4.41 6.42
CA ILE A 268 -8.49 3.44 6.28
C ILE A 268 -7.94 2.11 5.76
N GLY A 269 -8.15 1.03 6.50
CA GLY A 269 -7.58 -0.25 6.10
C GLY A 269 -8.15 -1.42 6.87
N SER A 270 -7.86 -2.61 6.35
CA SER A 270 -8.30 -3.84 6.98
C SER A 270 -7.30 -4.96 6.81
N TYR A 271 -7.16 -5.80 7.84
CA TYR A 271 -6.37 -7.03 7.81
C TYR A 271 -7.33 -8.24 7.70
N PRO A 272 -7.05 -9.26 6.87
CA PRO A 272 -5.87 -9.41 6.00
C PRO A 272 -5.84 -8.37 4.86
N ASP A 273 -4.64 -7.89 4.57
CA ASP A 273 -4.28 -6.96 3.50
C ASP A 273 -3.41 -7.64 2.42
N PHE A 274 -3.02 -6.90 1.39
CA PHE A 274 -2.24 -7.42 0.27
C PHE A 274 -1.21 -6.42 -0.23
N ASP A 275 -0.18 -6.94 -0.88
CA ASP A 275 0.82 -6.13 -1.58
C ASP A 275 0.35 -5.89 -3.03
N PRO A 276 0.07 -4.63 -3.43
CA PRO A 276 -0.33 -4.26 -4.78
C PRO A 276 0.77 -4.42 -5.83
N ASN A 277 2.05 -4.59 -5.45
CA ASN A 277 3.10 -4.99 -6.39
C ASN A 277 2.94 -6.46 -6.82
N ASN A 278 2.30 -7.30 -5.99
CA ASN A 278 2.09 -8.71 -6.29
C ASN A 278 0.66 -9.18 -5.94
N PRO A 279 -0.37 -8.61 -6.58
CA PRO A 279 -1.77 -8.82 -6.22
C PRO A 279 -2.28 -10.23 -6.53
N GLY A 280 -1.54 -11.01 -7.32
CA GLY A 280 -1.85 -12.39 -7.69
C GLY A 280 -1.46 -13.42 -6.62
N SER A 281 -0.55 -13.08 -5.71
CA SER A 281 -0.13 -13.98 -4.62
C SER A 281 -0.99 -13.89 -3.36
N TYR A 282 -2.06 -13.08 -3.38
CA TYR A 282 -2.96 -12.89 -2.24
C TYR A 282 -4.37 -13.33 -2.60
N ASP A 283 -5.09 -13.85 -1.60
CA ASP A 283 -6.50 -14.18 -1.73
C ASP A 283 -7.33 -12.94 -2.14
N PRO A 284 -8.27 -13.06 -3.09
CA PRO A 284 -9.16 -11.97 -3.47
C PRO A 284 -9.87 -11.26 -2.29
N TYR A 285 -10.15 -11.98 -1.20
CA TYR A 285 -10.71 -11.45 0.04
C TYR A 285 -9.79 -10.44 0.74
N ALA A 286 -8.47 -10.62 0.69
CA ALA A 286 -7.49 -9.70 1.26
C ALA A 286 -7.45 -8.36 0.49
N ARG A 287 -7.92 -8.35 -0.76
CA ARG A 287 -7.97 -7.15 -1.62
C ARG A 287 -9.16 -6.23 -1.36
N LYS A 288 -10.17 -6.68 -0.60
CA LYS A 288 -11.34 -5.89 -0.25
C LYS A 288 -11.05 -4.97 0.94
N ASN A 289 -11.40 -3.69 0.81
CA ASN A 289 -11.40 -2.76 1.94
C ASN A 289 -12.67 -2.96 2.79
N LYS A 290 -12.52 -3.73 3.87
CA LYS A 290 -13.65 -4.16 4.71
C LYS A 290 -14.33 -3.00 5.45
N ALA A 291 -13.72 -1.82 5.49
CA ALA A 291 -14.33 -0.60 6.00
C ALA A 291 -15.57 -0.15 5.19
N VAL A 292 -15.63 -0.51 3.91
CA VAL A 292 -16.71 -0.11 2.99
C VAL A 292 -17.42 -1.26 2.31
N THR A 293 -16.80 -2.45 2.23
CA THR A 293 -17.39 -3.62 1.56
C THR A 293 -18.24 -4.50 2.49
N ASP A 294 -17.96 -4.46 3.79
CA ASP A 294 -18.54 -5.39 4.75
C ASP A 294 -19.58 -4.71 5.63
N GLN A 295 -20.66 -5.42 5.89
CA GLN A 295 -21.69 -5.02 6.84
C GLN A 295 -21.51 -5.78 8.15
N TYR A 296 -21.80 -5.12 9.26
CA TYR A 296 -21.88 -5.75 10.58
C TYR A 296 -22.96 -5.09 11.43
N GLU A 297 -23.44 -5.77 12.47
CA GLU A 297 -24.31 -5.12 13.45
C GLU A 297 -23.43 -4.26 14.38
N PRO A 298 -23.66 -2.94 14.47
CA PRO A 298 -22.77 -2.05 15.23
C PRO A 298 -22.83 -2.30 16.74
N GLY A 299 -23.96 -2.79 17.25
CA GLY A 299 -24.15 -3.01 18.69
C GLY A 299 -24.01 -1.72 19.50
N SER A 300 -23.40 -1.83 20.68
CA SER A 300 -23.41 -0.76 21.70
C SER A 300 -22.76 0.57 21.28
N VAL A 301 -22.05 0.64 20.16
CA VAL A 301 -21.57 1.92 19.60
C VAL A 301 -22.72 2.81 19.09
N ILE A 302 -23.94 2.30 18.96
CA ILE A 302 -25.13 3.10 18.64
C ILE A 302 -25.71 3.82 19.86
N LYS A 303 -25.47 3.35 21.08
CA LYS A 303 -26.07 3.94 22.29
C LYS A 303 -25.77 5.43 22.46
N PRO A 304 -24.54 5.92 22.19
CA PRO A 304 -24.25 7.35 22.24
C PRO A 304 -25.00 8.15 21.18
N ILE A 305 -25.30 7.56 20.03
CA ILE A 305 -26.15 8.15 18.98
C ILE A 305 -27.59 8.26 19.50
N THR A 306 -28.13 7.19 20.10
CA THR A 306 -29.44 7.22 20.78
C THR A 306 -29.47 8.30 21.87
N GLY A 307 -28.42 8.41 22.68
CA GLY A 307 -28.28 9.46 23.70
C GLY A 307 -28.25 10.86 23.13
N ALA A 308 -27.52 11.08 22.02
CA ALA A 308 -27.54 12.35 21.29
C ALA A 308 -28.96 12.74 20.84
N ILE A 309 -29.75 11.79 20.35
CA ILE A 309 -31.14 12.04 19.92
C ILE A 309 -32.02 12.40 21.13
N LEU A 310 -31.86 11.70 22.25
CA LEU A 310 -32.60 11.98 23.48
C LEU A 310 -32.26 13.37 24.05
N PHE A 311 -30.99 13.76 24.05
CA PHE A 311 -30.56 15.10 24.45
C PHE A 311 -31.10 16.17 23.51
N GLU A 312 -31.03 15.94 22.20
CA GLU A 312 -31.54 16.87 21.18
C GLU A 312 -33.06 17.10 21.30
N LYS A 313 -33.80 16.09 21.77
CA LYS A 313 -35.24 16.20 22.02
C LYS A 313 -35.58 16.61 23.46
N GLY A 314 -34.59 16.87 24.31
CA GLY A 314 -34.81 17.22 25.71
C GLY A 314 -35.51 16.11 26.53
N LEU A 315 -35.39 14.85 26.09
CA LEU A 315 -36.12 13.71 26.67
C LEU A 315 -35.33 12.99 27.78
N THR A 316 -34.07 13.36 28.00
CA THR A 316 -33.26 12.85 29.10
C THR A 316 -32.21 13.85 29.54
N LYS A 317 -31.79 13.77 30.80
CA LYS A 317 -30.58 14.39 31.34
C LYS A 317 -29.55 13.33 31.74
N GLU A 318 -28.30 13.73 31.92
CA GLU A 318 -27.19 12.86 32.31
C GLU A 318 -27.45 12.15 33.64
N ASN A 319 -28.07 12.87 34.59
CA ASN A 319 -28.37 12.41 35.94
C ASN A 319 -29.77 11.80 36.08
N ASP A 320 -30.56 11.69 35.01
CA ASP A 320 -31.84 10.99 35.07
C ASP A 320 -31.59 9.52 35.46
N ILE A 321 -32.31 9.04 36.46
CA ILE A 321 -32.14 7.68 36.99
C ILE A 321 -33.03 6.69 36.23
N TYR A 322 -32.43 5.57 35.84
CA TYR A 322 -33.09 4.44 35.19
C TYR A 322 -32.88 3.18 36.02
N PHE A 323 -33.97 2.43 36.24
CA PHE A 323 -33.90 1.11 36.86
C PHE A 323 -33.47 0.05 35.83
N CYS A 324 -32.20 -0.33 35.82
CA CYS A 324 -31.57 -1.35 34.99
C CYS A 324 -31.65 -2.75 35.63
N ASP A 325 -32.87 -3.26 35.77
CA ASP A 325 -33.19 -4.57 36.37
C ASP A 325 -32.36 -5.71 35.74
N ASN A 326 -31.66 -6.49 36.58
CA ASN A 326 -30.90 -7.66 36.16
C ASN A 326 -31.78 -8.77 35.55
N LYS A 327 -33.09 -8.78 35.83
CA LYS A 327 -34.07 -9.67 35.17
C LYS A 327 -34.35 -9.25 33.73
N GLY A 328 -34.01 -8.01 33.36
CA GLY A 328 -34.21 -7.43 32.04
C GLY A 328 -35.55 -6.73 31.86
N VAL A 329 -35.78 -6.17 30.68
CA VAL A 329 -37.06 -5.55 30.29
C VAL A 329 -37.79 -6.44 29.28
N LYS A 330 -39.03 -6.81 29.60
CA LYS A 330 -39.89 -7.63 28.73
C LYS A 330 -40.63 -6.73 27.75
N ILE A 331 -40.38 -6.90 26.46
CA ILE A 331 -41.07 -6.20 25.38
C ILE A 331 -41.70 -7.25 24.46
N ALA A 332 -43.02 -7.18 24.30
CA ALA A 332 -43.79 -8.21 23.62
C ALA A 332 -43.44 -9.62 24.14
N ASN A 333 -42.92 -10.50 23.28
CA ASN A 333 -42.54 -11.88 23.60
C ASN A 333 -41.02 -12.07 23.83
N LYS A 334 -40.24 -11.00 23.98
CA LYS A 334 -38.79 -11.05 24.20
C LYS A 334 -38.37 -10.31 25.45
N THR A 335 -37.35 -10.82 26.13
CA THR A 335 -36.71 -10.15 27.27
C THR A 335 -35.34 -9.64 26.84
N ILE A 336 -35.13 -8.34 26.94
CA ILE A 336 -33.85 -7.70 26.67
C ILE A 336 -33.10 -7.59 27.99
N ARG A 337 -31.84 -8.05 28.01
CA ARG A 337 -30.99 -8.11 29.21
C ARG A 337 -29.67 -7.39 28.98
N ASP A 338 -29.05 -7.00 30.07
CA ASP A 338 -27.67 -6.54 30.07
C ASP A 338 -26.70 -7.71 29.92
N SER A 339 -25.51 -7.43 29.38
CA SER A 339 -24.48 -8.44 29.12
C SER A 339 -23.78 -8.95 30.39
N HIS A 340 -23.93 -8.22 31.50
CA HIS A 340 -23.37 -8.54 32.80
C HIS A 340 -24.39 -8.18 33.88
N LYS A 341 -24.20 -8.73 35.08
CA LYS A 341 -24.99 -8.36 36.25
C LYS A 341 -24.57 -6.95 36.69
N ASN A 342 -25.55 -6.08 36.87
CA ASN A 342 -25.37 -4.74 37.40
C ASN A 342 -25.23 -4.82 38.93
N GLU A 343 -24.17 -4.24 39.47
CA GLU A 343 -23.97 -4.07 40.92
C GLU A 343 -25.00 -3.12 41.52
N ASN A 344 -25.26 -2.01 40.82
CA ASN A 344 -26.32 -1.08 41.13
C ASN A 344 -27.35 -1.09 39.99
N GLU A 345 -28.59 -1.45 40.30
CA GLU A 345 -29.69 -1.46 39.33
C GLU A 345 -30.27 -0.05 39.09
N TYR A 346 -29.96 0.96 39.91
CA TYR A 346 -30.36 2.34 39.67
C TYR A 346 -29.18 3.13 39.10
N MET A 347 -29.21 3.36 37.78
CA MET A 347 -28.12 4.01 37.06
C MET A 347 -28.56 5.39 36.56
N SER A 348 -27.69 6.39 36.69
CA SER A 348 -27.83 7.62 35.92
C SER A 348 -27.75 7.32 34.42
N PHE A 349 -28.29 8.20 33.55
CA PHE A 349 -28.15 8.00 32.11
C PHE A 349 -26.68 7.96 31.66
N GLU A 350 -25.82 8.75 32.31
CA GLU A 350 -24.38 8.68 32.13
C GLU A 350 -23.83 7.27 32.46
N ASP A 351 -24.25 6.67 33.57
CA ASP A 351 -23.86 5.31 33.95
C ASP A 351 -24.44 4.25 33.00
N VAL A 352 -25.67 4.43 32.52
CA VAL A 352 -26.27 3.57 31.50
C VAL A 352 -25.37 3.49 30.27
N ILE A 353 -24.80 4.62 29.83
CA ILE A 353 -23.88 4.65 28.69
C ILE A 353 -22.49 4.11 29.08
N ALA A 354 -21.95 4.48 30.25
CA ALA A 354 -20.63 4.06 30.72
C ALA A 354 -20.53 2.54 30.91
N LYS A 355 -21.48 1.96 31.66
CA LYS A 355 -21.65 0.52 31.90
C LYS A 355 -22.31 -0.20 30.72
N SER A 356 -22.79 0.55 29.73
CA SER A 356 -23.37 0.01 28.50
C SER A 356 -24.60 -0.87 28.76
N SER A 357 -25.49 -0.46 29.66
CA SER A 357 -26.76 -1.17 29.95
C SER A 357 -27.71 -1.10 28.75
N ASN A 358 -28.10 -2.26 28.21
CA ASN A 358 -29.16 -2.40 27.22
C ASN A 358 -30.52 -2.05 27.83
N VAL A 359 -30.78 -2.48 29.06
CA VAL A 359 -32.05 -2.24 29.76
C VAL A 359 -32.28 -0.74 29.93
N GLY A 360 -31.29 0.00 30.46
CA GLY A 360 -31.36 1.46 30.61
C GLY A 360 -31.51 2.17 29.27
N THR A 361 -30.74 1.77 28.25
CA THR A 361 -30.84 2.37 26.90
C THR A 361 -32.23 2.16 26.31
N VAL A 362 -32.79 0.97 26.44
CA VAL A 362 -34.14 0.66 25.95
C VAL A 362 -35.18 1.51 26.66
N LYS A 363 -35.13 1.58 28.00
CA LYS A 363 -36.06 2.40 28.79
C LYS A 363 -35.98 3.88 28.42
N ALA A 364 -34.78 4.42 28.21
CA ALA A 364 -34.59 5.78 27.72
C ALA A 364 -35.14 5.96 26.30
N SER A 365 -34.83 5.03 25.39
CA SER A 365 -35.25 5.10 23.98
C SER A 365 -36.76 5.03 23.78
N MET A 366 -37.51 4.43 24.72
CA MET A 366 -38.98 4.37 24.65
C MET A 366 -39.65 5.72 24.83
N ARG A 367 -38.91 6.75 25.25
CA ARG A 367 -39.37 8.14 25.24
C ARG A 367 -39.41 8.73 23.81
N LEU A 368 -38.73 8.11 22.85
CA LEU A 368 -38.71 8.52 21.44
C LEU A 368 -39.89 7.95 20.67
N LYS A 369 -40.38 8.71 19.69
CA LYS A 369 -41.18 8.16 18.58
C LYS A 369 -40.27 7.36 17.64
N LYS A 370 -40.80 6.28 17.05
CA LYS A 370 -40.03 5.43 16.12
C LYS A 370 -39.59 6.20 14.87
N GLU A 371 -40.43 7.13 14.41
CA GLU A 371 -40.20 8.07 13.32
C GLU A 371 -38.94 8.91 13.60
N THR A 372 -38.85 9.49 14.81
CA THR A 372 -37.70 10.30 15.22
C THR A 372 -36.41 9.47 15.21
N MET A 373 -36.42 8.25 15.77
CA MET A 373 -35.22 7.42 15.73
C MET A 373 -34.78 7.10 14.29
N TYR A 374 -35.75 6.75 13.43
CA TYR A 374 -35.47 6.44 12.03
C TYR A 374 -34.88 7.65 11.28
N GLU A 375 -35.50 8.83 11.41
CA GLU A 375 -35.05 10.08 10.80
C GLU A 375 -33.62 10.43 11.21
N TYR A 376 -33.31 10.37 12.51
CA TYR A 376 -31.96 10.68 12.98
C TYR A 376 -30.94 9.64 12.52
N LEU A 377 -31.25 8.34 12.50
CA LEU A 377 -30.34 7.35 11.92
C LEU A 377 -30.01 7.66 10.46
N ARG A 378 -31.01 8.09 9.66
CA ARG A 378 -30.75 8.56 8.29
C ARG A 378 -29.92 9.85 8.28
N ALA A 379 -30.19 10.79 9.18
CA ALA A 379 -29.45 12.05 9.29
C ALA A 379 -27.97 11.84 9.68
N PHE A 380 -27.67 10.86 10.53
CA PHE A 380 -26.30 10.43 10.86
C PHE A 380 -25.58 9.70 9.70
N GLY A 381 -26.26 9.45 8.56
CA GLY A 381 -25.67 8.86 7.37
C GLY A 381 -25.90 7.35 7.22
N PHE A 382 -26.69 6.72 8.10
CA PHE A 382 -27.03 5.32 7.93
C PHE A 382 -28.14 5.11 6.88
N GLY A 383 -28.19 3.91 6.31
CA GLY A 383 -29.14 3.49 5.27
C GLY A 383 -28.86 4.04 3.86
N LYS A 384 -27.72 4.70 3.62
CA LYS A 384 -27.26 5.13 2.28
C LYS A 384 -25.75 4.96 2.16
N LYS A 385 -25.25 4.79 0.93
CA LYS A 385 -23.82 4.92 0.64
C LYS A 385 -23.31 6.30 1.05
N THR A 386 -22.08 6.34 1.52
CA THR A 386 -21.36 7.55 1.91
C THR A 386 -20.83 8.30 0.70
N GLY A 387 -20.55 7.62 -0.42
CA GLY A 387 -20.03 8.26 -1.62
C GLY A 387 -18.50 8.38 -1.66
N ILE A 388 -17.80 7.77 -0.69
CA ILE A 388 -16.33 7.68 -0.65
C ILE A 388 -15.74 7.25 -2.01
N GLU A 389 -14.60 7.82 -2.38
CA GLU A 389 -13.99 7.70 -3.70
C GLU A 389 -13.23 6.38 -3.93
N ILE A 390 -13.70 5.27 -3.35
CA ILE A 390 -13.19 3.92 -3.58
C ILE A 390 -14.29 2.97 -4.07
N SER A 391 -13.87 1.93 -4.80
CA SER A 391 -14.79 0.94 -5.36
C SER A 391 -15.27 -0.05 -4.31
N GLY A 392 -16.49 -0.57 -4.47
CA GLY A 392 -17.01 -1.69 -3.68
C GLY A 392 -17.86 -1.30 -2.46
N GLU A 393 -18.19 -0.02 -2.30
CA GLU A 393 -19.04 0.44 -1.21
C GLU A 393 -20.45 -0.20 -1.25
N VAL A 394 -20.86 -0.76 -0.12
CA VAL A 394 -22.20 -1.34 0.09
C VAL A 394 -23.12 -0.38 0.86
N ASN A 395 -24.42 -0.46 0.63
CA ASN A 395 -25.42 0.23 1.46
C ASN A 395 -25.42 -0.37 2.87
N SER A 396 -25.80 0.37 3.90
CA SER A 396 -26.28 -0.23 5.16
C SER A 396 -27.72 -0.70 5.03
N LYS A 397 -28.13 -1.62 5.90
CA LYS A 397 -29.50 -2.13 5.97
C LYS A 397 -30.15 -1.63 7.25
N ILE A 398 -30.96 -0.59 7.09
CA ILE A 398 -31.96 -0.20 8.09
C ILE A 398 -33.32 -0.63 7.54
N PRO A 399 -34.09 -1.46 8.26
CA PRO A 399 -35.44 -1.80 7.85
C PRO A 399 -36.27 -0.54 7.60
N PRO A 400 -37.06 -0.47 6.50
CA PRO A 400 -37.93 0.67 6.25
C PRO A 400 -38.93 0.82 7.40
N LEU A 401 -39.33 2.06 7.70
CA LEU A 401 -40.06 2.42 8.91
C LEU A 401 -41.38 1.66 9.07
N GLU A 402 -42.03 1.33 7.96
CA GLU A 402 -43.31 0.60 7.92
C GLU A 402 -43.16 -0.84 8.45
N ARG A 403 -41.94 -1.39 8.41
CA ARG A 403 -41.62 -2.72 8.94
C ARG A 403 -41.18 -2.70 10.41
N TRP A 404 -41.18 -1.55 11.07
CA TRP A 404 -40.77 -1.45 12.46
C TRP A 404 -41.88 -1.98 13.37
N SER A 405 -41.57 -3.07 14.07
CA SER A 405 -42.42 -3.67 15.09
C SER A 405 -42.19 -2.98 16.45
N LYS A 406 -42.98 -3.37 17.47
CA LYS A 406 -42.75 -2.97 18.88
C LYS A 406 -41.35 -3.32 19.40
N LEU A 407 -40.66 -4.29 18.78
CA LEU A 407 -39.30 -4.69 19.13
C LEU A 407 -38.22 -3.90 18.40
N THR A 408 -38.53 -3.29 17.25
CA THR A 408 -37.51 -2.72 16.37
C THR A 408 -36.87 -1.47 16.99
N LEU A 409 -37.65 -0.50 17.47
CA LEU A 409 -37.09 0.69 18.14
C LEU A 409 -36.20 0.29 19.35
N PRO A 410 -36.66 -0.57 20.28
CA PRO A 410 -35.82 -1.08 21.35
C PRO A 410 -34.50 -1.70 20.89
N THR A 411 -34.51 -2.63 19.93
CA THR A 411 -33.27 -3.31 19.49
C THR A 411 -32.32 -2.37 18.76
N VAL A 412 -32.86 -1.49 17.93
CA VAL A 412 -32.09 -0.51 17.17
C VAL A 412 -31.41 0.51 18.10
N SER A 413 -32.04 0.86 19.23
CA SER A 413 -31.50 1.80 20.22
C SER A 413 -30.11 1.40 20.76
N PHE A 414 -29.80 0.10 20.78
CA PHE A 414 -28.50 -0.45 21.17
C PHE A 414 -27.79 -1.17 20.02
N GLY A 415 -28.20 -0.88 18.77
CA GLY A 415 -27.48 -1.26 17.56
C GLY A 415 -27.66 -2.71 17.10
N GLN A 416 -28.76 -3.36 17.48
CA GLN A 416 -29.17 -4.67 16.95
C GLN A 416 -30.36 -4.57 15.99
N GLY A 417 -30.41 -5.47 15.00
CA GLY A 417 -31.45 -5.46 13.96
C GLY A 417 -31.21 -4.43 12.84
N ILE A 418 -30.01 -3.84 12.79
CA ILE A 418 -29.50 -3.01 11.69
C ILE A 418 -28.12 -3.51 11.28
N ALA A 419 -27.76 -3.31 10.02
CA ALA A 419 -26.41 -3.62 9.54
C ALA A 419 -25.75 -2.36 8.95
N THR A 420 -24.54 -2.03 9.42
CA THR A 420 -23.79 -0.82 9.04
C THR A 420 -22.43 -1.18 8.45
N THR A 421 -21.84 -0.29 7.65
CA THR A 421 -20.41 -0.37 7.35
C THR A 421 -19.59 0.29 8.47
N PRO A 422 -18.34 -0.14 8.73
CA PRO A 422 -17.47 0.56 9.67
C PRO A 422 -17.32 2.06 9.36
N LEU A 423 -17.20 2.44 8.08
CA LEU A 423 -17.09 3.86 7.70
C LEU A 423 -18.30 4.70 8.15
N GLN A 424 -19.52 4.18 8.04
CA GLN A 424 -20.72 4.90 8.47
C GLN A 424 -20.75 5.14 9.97
N VAL A 425 -20.27 4.18 10.77
CA VAL A 425 -20.15 4.35 12.23
C VAL A 425 -19.11 5.43 12.54
N ALA A 426 -17.95 5.41 11.88
CA ALA A 426 -16.94 6.46 12.05
C ALA A 426 -17.47 7.85 11.67
N MET A 427 -18.23 7.97 10.57
CA MET A 427 -18.88 9.22 10.16
C MET A 427 -19.91 9.73 11.17
N ALA A 428 -20.76 8.85 11.71
CA ALA A 428 -21.73 9.25 12.73
C ALA A 428 -21.03 9.80 13.99
N TYR A 429 -19.89 9.22 14.37
CA TYR A 429 -19.05 9.75 15.43
C TYR A 429 -18.33 11.04 15.04
N CYS A 430 -18.01 11.27 13.76
CA CYS A 430 -17.51 12.56 13.29
C CYS A 430 -18.54 13.67 13.51
N ALA A 431 -19.84 13.42 13.30
CA ALA A 431 -20.89 14.40 13.62
C ALA A 431 -20.90 14.74 15.11
N ILE A 432 -20.80 13.74 16.00
CA ILE A 432 -20.71 13.97 17.46
C ILE A 432 -19.42 14.73 17.81
N ALA A 433 -18.30 14.39 17.18
CA ALA A 433 -17.02 15.04 17.38
C ALA A 433 -17.02 16.50 16.92
N ASN A 434 -17.71 16.82 15.82
CA ASN A 434 -17.72 18.12 15.18
C ASN A 434 -18.99 18.93 15.47
N ASN A 435 -19.42 18.96 16.75
CA ASN A 435 -20.53 19.80 17.21
C ASN A 435 -21.85 19.60 16.44
N GLY A 436 -22.10 18.37 16.00
CA GLY A 436 -23.26 17.97 15.22
C GLY A 436 -23.14 18.15 13.71
N LEU A 437 -22.03 18.69 13.20
CA LEU A 437 -21.80 18.90 11.78
C LEU A 437 -21.26 17.63 11.12
N LEU A 438 -21.96 17.13 10.10
CA LEU A 438 -21.55 15.97 9.32
C LEU A 438 -21.00 16.42 7.97
N TYR A 439 -19.79 15.96 7.65
CA TYR A 439 -19.12 16.14 6.37
C TYR A 439 -19.12 14.85 5.57
N ASN A 440 -19.02 14.98 4.25
CA ASN A 440 -18.80 13.86 3.35
C ASN A 440 -17.39 13.27 3.61
N PRO A 441 -17.18 11.94 3.59
CA PRO A 441 -15.84 11.40 3.77
C PRO A 441 -15.04 11.67 2.50
N MET A 442 -13.83 12.17 2.67
CA MET A 442 -12.98 12.64 1.59
C MET A 442 -11.68 11.84 1.59
N LEU A 443 -11.41 11.13 0.49
CA LEU A 443 -10.17 10.38 0.29
C LEU A 443 -9.23 11.09 -0.69
N ILE A 444 -9.76 11.80 -1.68
CA ILE A 444 -8.97 12.48 -2.71
C ILE A 444 -8.91 13.96 -2.37
N LYS A 445 -7.70 14.49 -2.19
CA LYS A 445 -7.46 15.90 -1.93
C LYS A 445 -7.39 16.74 -3.20
N GLY A 446 -6.73 16.22 -4.23
CA GLY A 446 -6.55 16.97 -5.46
C GLY A 446 -5.94 16.19 -6.59
N ILE A 447 -5.99 16.79 -7.77
CA ILE A 447 -5.48 16.28 -9.04
C ILE A 447 -4.59 17.36 -9.65
N PHE A 448 -3.38 16.96 -10.01
CA PHE A 448 -2.31 17.84 -10.47
C PHE A 448 -1.77 17.33 -11.81
N ASP A 449 -1.20 18.21 -12.63
CA ASP A 449 -0.45 17.79 -13.82
C ASP A 449 0.98 17.34 -13.46
N GLU A 450 1.81 17.09 -14.49
CA GLU A 450 3.18 16.60 -14.31
C GLU A 450 4.08 17.69 -13.70
N GLU A 451 3.79 18.95 -14.01
CA GLU A 451 4.48 20.16 -13.57
C GLU A 451 4.08 20.59 -12.15
N GLY A 452 2.98 20.04 -11.62
CA GLY A 452 2.48 20.33 -10.28
C GLY A 452 1.40 21.42 -10.25
N ASN A 453 0.88 21.85 -11.40
CA ASN A 453 -0.25 22.78 -11.45
C ASN A 453 -1.54 22.05 -11.05
N ILE A 454 -2.40 22.77 -10.33
CA ILE A 454 -3.70 22.26 -9.90
C ILE A 454 -4.61 22.11 -11.13
N VAL A 455 -5.04 20.87 -11.40
CA VAL A 455 -6.09 20.58 -12.39
C VAL A 455 -7.45 20.60 -11.72
N LYS A 456 -7.54 20.06 -10.51
CA LYS A 456 -8.74 20.07 -9.67
C LYS A 456 -8.38 19.88 -8.21
N GLU A 457 -8.83 20.78 -7.36
CA GLU A 457 -8.78 20.62 -5.91
C GLU A 457 -10.17 20.25 -5.39
N TYR A 458 -10.21 19.41 -4.35
CA TYR A 458 -11.45 19.02 -3.69
C TYR A 458 -11.49 19.68 -2.33
N GLU A 459 -12.58 20.38 -2.05
CA GLU A 459 -12.84 21.00 -0.76
C GLU A 459 -13.74 20.10 0.11
N PRO A 460 -13.60 20.17 1.44
CA PRO A 460 -14.51 19.50 2.37
C PRO A 460 -15.98 19.82 2.10
N GLU A 461 -16.79 18.79 1.86
CA GLU A 461 -18.22 18.96 1.58
C GLU A 461 -19.05 18.83 2.87
N PHE A 462 -19.59 19.95 3.33
CA PHE A 462 -20.56 19.98 4.42
C PHE A 462 -21.89 19.36 3.96
N LEU A 463 -22.36 18.32 4.65
CA LEU A 463 -23.62 17.65 4.30
C LEU A 463 -24.82 18.24 5.04
N ARG A 464 -24.72 18.34 6.37
CA ARG A 464 -25.81 18.79 7.25
C ARG A 464 -25.37 18.92 8.70
N LYS A 465 -26.16 19.65 9.48
CA LYS A 465 -26.14 19.62 10.94
C LYS A 465 -27.15 18.58 11.44
N VAL A 466 -26.69 17.58 12.19
CA VAL A 466 -27.48 16.44 12.68
C VAL A 466 -28.06 16.70 14.06
N ILE A 467 -27.25 17.29 14.94
CA ILE A 467 -27.62 17.65 16.32
C ILE A 467 -27.04 19.02 16.68
N SER A 468 -27.48 19.61 17.78
CA SER A 468 -26.90 20.83 18.33
C SER A 468 -25.46 20.61 18.87
N PRO A 469 -24.62 21.67 18.91
CA PRO A 469 -23.31 21.63 19.56
C PRO A 469 -23.39 21.19 21.03
N GLU A 470 -24.44 21.62 21.73
CA GLU A 470 -24.70 21.28 23.13
C GLU A 470 -24.93 19.78 23.30
N SER A 471 -25.88 19.19 22.55
CA SER A 471 -26.14 17.75 22.59
C SER A 471 -24.89 16.94 22.21
N ALA A 472 -24.12 17.41 21.23
CA ALA A 472 -22.87 16.79 20.85
C ALA A 472 -21.83 16.81 22.00
N TYR A 473 -21.62 17.97 22.63
CA TYR A 473 -20.70 18.12 23.76
C TYR A 473 -21.09 17.24 24.94
N ARG A 474 -22.37 17.22 25.32
CA ARG A 474 -22.91 16.36 26.38
C ARG A 474 -22.60 14.89 26.14
N VAL A 475 -22.77 14.40 24.90
CA VAL A 475 -22.37 13.03 24.53
C VAL A 475 -20.86 12.83 24.64
N ARG A 476 -20.03 13.74 24.13
CA ARG A 476 -18.56 13.60 24.21
C ARG A 476 -18.07 13.52 25.64
N LYS A 477 -18.61 14.37 26.53
CA LYS A 477 -18.30 14.39 27.95
C LYS A 477 -18.71 13.09 28.62
N MET A 478 -19.95 12.62 28.41
CA MET A 478 -20.43 11.35 28.94
C MET A 478 -19.56 10.15 28.50
N LEU A 479 -19.00 10.19 27.29
CA LEU A 479 -18.11 9.14 26.77
C LEU A 479 -16.73 9.08 27.44
N THR A 480 -16.31 10.10 28.22
CA THR A 480 -15.08 10.00 29.01
C THR A 480 -15.22 8.99 30.16
N LYS A 481 -16.43 8.81 30.69
CA LYS A 481 -16.69 7.81 31.75
C LYS A 481 -16.64 6.37 31.24
N VAL A 482 -16.75 6.15 29.93
CA VAL A 482 -16.60 4.80 29.35
C VAL A 482 -15.14 4.33 29.42
N VAL A 483 -14.18 5.27 29.35
CA VAL A 483 -12.75 4.98 29.34
C VAL A 483 -12.10 5.12 30.72
N SER A 484 -12.84 5.53 31.75
CA SER A 484 -12.36 5.56 33.13
C SER A 484 -12.25 4.16 33.73
N GLU A 485 -11.68 4.06 34.93
CA GLU A 485 -11.53 2.79 35.66
C GLU A 485 -12.87 2.08 35.88
N ASP A 486 -13.91 2.85 36.22
CA ASP A 486 -15.28 2.33 36.36
C ASP A 486 -16.00 2.08 35.03
N GLY A 487 -15.37 2.40 33.90
CA GLY A 487 -15.95 2.28 32.58
C GLY A 487 -15.86 0.87 31.99
N THR A 488 -16.43 0.70 30.79
CA THR A 488 -16.34 -0.57 30.04
C THR A 488 -15.07 -0.70 29.18
N ALA A 489 -14.24 0.34 29.11
CA ALA A 489 -13.02 0.34 28.29
C ALA A 489 -11.84 1.10 28.95
N PRO A 490 -11.43 0.76 30.18
CA PRO A 490 -10.27 1.39 30.85
C PRO A 490 -8.97 1.24 30.05
N GLN A 491 -8.87 0.21 29.19
CA GLN A 491 -7.71 -0.01 28.32
C GLN A 491 -7.55 1.05 27.21
N ALA A 492 -8.58 1.87 26.94
CA ALA A 492 -8.47 3.02 26.05
C ALA A 492 -7.88 4.26 26.75
N TYR A 493 -7.80 4.27 28.09
CA TYR A 493 -7.26 5.39 28.84
C TYR A 493 -5.79 5.64 28.47
N ILE A 494 -5.46 6.92 28.29
CA ILE A 494 -4.10 7.37 28.05
C ILE A 494 -3.82 8.49 29.04
N GLU A 495 -2.79 8.29 29.85
CA GLU A 495 -2.34 9.26 30.83
C GLU A 495 -2.02 10.61 30.18
N GLY A 496 -2.57 11.68 30.74
CA GLY A 496 -2.41 13.05 30.24
C GLY A 496 -3.15 13.34 28.92
N LEU A 497 -3.95 12.41 28.39
CA LEU A 497 -4.78 12.65 27.20
C LEU A 497 -6.27 12.53 27.51
N HIS A 498 -7.00 13.55 27.09
CA HIS A 498 -8.45 13.63 27.22
C HIS A 498 -9.14 12.86 26.09
N VAL A 499 -9.17 11.52 26.17
CA VAL A 499 -9.86 10.66 25.20
C VAL A 499 -11.30 10.36 25.62
N ALA A 500 -12.17 10.10 24.65
CA ALA A 500 -13.53 9.62 24.88
C ALA A 500 -13.87 8.54 23.83
N GLY A 501 -14.72 7.57 24.19
CA GLY A 501 -15.10 6.54 23.22
C GLY A 501 -16.10 5.54 23.76
N LYS A 502 -16.48 4.59 22.91
CA LYS A 502 -17.45 3.54 23.22
C LYS A 502 -16.99 2.19 22.68
N THR A 503 -17.05 1.18 23.54
CA THR A 503 -16.95 -0.23 23.14
C THR A 503 -18.28 -0.72 22.55
N GLY A 504 -18.19 -1.56 21.53
CA GLY A 504 -19.26 -2.36 20.97
C GLY A 504 -18.92 -3.84 20.99
N THR A 505 -19.88 -4.66 21.41
CA THR A 505 -19.84 -6.11 21.28
C THR A 505 -21.18 -6.52 20.67
N SER A 506 -21.15 -7.12 19.48
CA SER A 506 -22.37 -7.57 18.80
C SER A 506 -22.26 -9.04 18.40
N GLN A 507 -23.38 -9.75 18.52
CA GLN A 507 -23.49 -11.14 18.07
C GLN A 507 -23.59 -11.16 16.55
N LYS A 508 -22.88 -12.10 15.92
CA LYS A 508 -22.99 -12.27 14.47
C LYS A 508 -24.20 -13.10 14.10
N VAL A 509 -24.87 -12.74 13.01
CA VAL A 509 -25.93 -13.58 12.44
C VAL A 509 -25.28 -14.65 11.56
N VAL A 510 -25.47 -15.92 11.93
CA VAL A 510 -25.02 -17.10 11.18
C VAL A 510 -26.26 -17.94 10.86
N ASN A 511 -26.51 -18.22 9.58
CA ASN A 511 -27.68 -18.97 9.12
C ASN A 511 -29.03 -18.41 9.64
N GLY A 512 -29.16 -17.08 9.65
CA GLY A 512 -30.38 -16.39 10.09
C GLY A 512 -30.62 -16.34 11.60
N LYS A 513 -29.67 -16.82 12.42
CA LYS A 513 -29.74 -16.77 13.89
C LYS A 513 -28.48 -16.15 14.49
N TYR A 514 -28.59 -15.54 15.66
CA TYR A 514 -27.42 -15.03 16.37
C TYR A 514 -26.52 -16.19 16.83
N SER A 515 -25.23 -16.10 16.48
CA SER A 515 -24.20 -17.02 16.94
C SER A 515 -23.97 -16.86 18.44
N ARG A 516 -23.71 -17.98 19.11
CA ARG A 516 -23.34 -18.00 20.52
C ARG A 516 -21.83 -17.80 20.73
N THR A 517 -21.04 -17.95 19.66
CA THR A 517 -19.57 -18.00 19.71
C THR A 517 -18.88 -16.95 18.86
N ASP A 518 -19.54 -16.43 17.83
CA ASP A 518 -18.96 -15.42 16.93
C ASP A 518 -19.54 -14.04 17.24
N TYR A 519 -18.65 -13.12 17.60
CA TYR A 519 -18.96 -11.75 17.96
C TYR A 519 -18.05 -10.79 17.20
N ASP A 520 -18.56 -9.60 16.88
CA ASP A 520 -17.74 -8.49 16.45
C ASP A 520 -17.41 -7.61 17.68
N ALA A 521 -16.11 -7.40 17.90
CA ALA A 521 -15.59 -6.55 18.98
C ALA A 521 -15.14 -5.22 18.36
N SER A 522 -15.63 -4.11 18.88
CA SER A 522 -15.32 -2.79 18.33
C SER A 522 -15.06 -1.75 19.40
N PHE A 523 -14.28 -0.74 19.03
CA PHE A 523 -14.10 0.46 19.82
C PHE A 523 -14.05 1.66 18.87
N VAL A 524 -14.86 2.67 19.15
CA VAL A 524 -14.82 3.95 18.45
C VAL A 524 -14.61 5.05 19.46
N GLY A 525 -13.67 5.94 19.19
CA GLY A 525 -13.35 7.04 20.07
C GLY A 525 -12.85 8.26 19.33
N MET A 526 -12.60 9.30 20.10
CA MET A 526 -12.15 10.59 19.61
C MET A 526 -11.12 11.20 20.54
N TYR A 527 -10.26 12.04 19.97
CA TYR A 527 -9.19 12.68 20.69
C TYR A 527 -8.91 14.09 20.12
N PRO A 528 -8.74 15.11 20.97
CA PRO A 528 -9.24 15.21 22.35
C PRO A 528 -10.79 15.09 22.42
N TYR A 529 -11.41 14.93 23.59
CA TYR A 529 -12.89 14.86 23.67
C TYR A 529 -13.57 16.24 23.58
N HIS A 530 -12.95 17.29 24.12
CA HIS A 530 -13.54 18.63 24.18
C HIS A 530 -13.53 19.31 22.82
N GLU A 531 -12.40 19.20 22.10
CA GLU A 531 -12.24 19.65 20.72
C GLU A 531 -11.57 18.55 19.87
N PRO A 532 -12.34 17.57 19.37
CA PRO A 532 -11.79 16.45 18.63
C PRO A 532 -11.05 16.84 17.35
N GLU A 533 -9.80 16.37 17.23
CA GLU A 533 -8.99 16.45 16.01
C GLU A 533 -9.08 15.18 15.17
N ILE A 534 -9.30 14.04 15.83
CA ILE A 534 -9.49 12.74 15.17
C ILE A 534 -10.65 11.96 15.77
N VAL A 535 -11.30 11.17 14.91
CA VAL A 535 -12.14 10.03 15.27
C VAL A 535 -11.44 8.77 14.79
N CYS A 536 -11.35 7.77 15.66
CA CYS A 536 -10.74 6.48 15.34
C CYS A 536 -11.71 5.34 15.66
N LEU A 537 -11.96 4.47 14.69
CA LEU A 537 -12.76 3.26 14.81
C LEU A 537 -11.89 2.04 14.57
N VAL A 538 -12.00 1.05 15.46
CA VAL A 538 -11.42 -0.28 15.31
C VAL A 538 -12.55 -1.32 15.42
N VAL A 539 -12.62 -2.24 14.45
CA VAL A 539 -13.56 -3.38 14.47
C VAL A 539 -12.76 -4.66 14.26
N VAL A 540 -12.98 -5.66 15.10
CA VAL A 540 -12.29 -6.95 15.09
C VAL A 540 -13.33 -8.07 15.03
N ASP A 541 -13.24 -8.90 14.00
CA ASP A 541 -14.24 -9.93 13.68
C ASP A 541 -13.87 -11.27 14.31
N SER A 542 -14.79 -11.80 15.12
CA SER A 542 -14.68 -13.11 15.77
C SER A 542 -13.35 -13.33 16.54
N PRO A 543 -12.88 -12.38 17.37
CA PRO A 543 -11.69 -12.58 18.19
C PRO A 543 -11.90 -13.69 19.23
N LYS A 544 -10.81 -14.34 19.62
CA LYS A 544 -10.76 -15.45 20.59
C LYS A 544 -9.53 -15.31 21.51
N PRO A 545 -9.62 -15.76 22.77
CA PRO A 545 -10.81 -16.29 23.45
C PRO A 545 -11.77 -15.19 23.94
N TYR A 546 -11.33 -13.92 23.95
CA TYR A 546 -12.13 -12.79 24.40
C TYR A 546 -12.81 -12.08 23.24
N HIS A 547 -14.03 -11.59 23.49
CA HIS A 547 -14.88 -10.92 22.51
C HIS A 547 -15.28 -9.49 22.90
N TRP A 548 -14.79 -8.98 24.01
CA TRP A 548 -15.12 -7.64 24.50
C TRP A 548 -14.32 -6.57 23.76
N GLY A 549 -15.00 -5.58 23.16
CA GLY A 549 -14.36 -4.45 22.46
C GLY A 549 -13.38 -3.67 23.34
N GLY A 550 -13.68 -3.51 24.64
CA GLY A 550 -12.79 -2.89 25.63
C GLY A 550 -11.49 -3.65 25.89
N THR A 551 -11.45 -4.96 25.62
CA THR A 551 -10.23 -5.78 25.77
C THR A 551 -9.48 -5.92 24.46
N VAL A 552 -10.22 -6.06 23.35
CA VAL A 552 -9.67 -6.42 22.04
C VAL A 552 -9.33 -5.19 21.20
N ALA A 553 -10.26 -4.25 21.08
CA ALA A 553 -10.18 -3.13 20.14
C ALA A 553 -9.69 -1.83 20.81
N ALA A 554 -10.04 -1.60 22.08
CA ALA A 554 -9.61 -0.40 22.81
C ALA A 554 -8.08 -0.21 22.91
N PRO A 555 -7.25 -1.27 23.14
CA PRO A 555 -5.79 -1.10 23.11
C PRO A 555 -5.25 -0.66 21.74
N VAL A 556 -5.87 -1.12 20.65
CA VAL A 556 -5.49 -0.71 19.29
C VAL A 556 -5.79 0.77 19.07
N PHE A 557 -6.98 1.23 19.49
CA PHE A 557 -7.32 2.65 19.51
C PHE A 557 -6.29 3.47 20.30
N LYS A 558 -5.96 3.03 21.52
CA LYS A 558 -4.97 3.68 22.38
C LYS A 558 -3.63 3.85 21.70
N ASN A 559 -3.12 2.79 21.06
CA ASN A 559 -1.85 2.82 20.34
C ASN A 559 -1.89 3.80 19.16
N ILE A 560 -2.98 3.81 18.39
CA ILE A 560 -3.18 4.72 17.26
C ILE A 560 -3.23 6.18 17.74
N VAL A 561 -4.01 6.49 18.77
CA VAL A 561 -4.10 7.86 19.32
C VAL A 561 -2.74 8.33 19.85
N ASN A 562 -2.02 7.48 20.60
CA ASN A 562 -0.66 7.80 21.04
C ASN A 562 0.27 8.11 19.88
N PHE A 563 0.21 7.33 18.80
CA PHE A 563 1.01 7.56 17.61
C PHE A 563 0.66 8.90 16.93
N VAL A 564 -0.63 9.21 16.77
CA VAL A 564 -1.08 10.49 16.18
C VAL A 564 -0.68 11.66 17.07
N TYR A 565 -0.88 11.56 18.39
CA TYR A 565 -0.54 12.60 19.35
C TYR A 565 0.96 12.89 19.40
N ASN A 566 1.81 11.86 19.46
CA ASN A 566 3.26 12.06 19.48
C ASN A 566 3.75 12.71 18.18
N ARG A 567 3.05 12.50 17.06
CA ARG A 567 3.32 13.20 15.80
C ARG A 567 2.83 14.64 15.80
N SER A 568 1.68 14.94 16.41
CA SER A 568 1.16 16.32 16.50
C SER A 568 1.97 17.17 17.50
N LYS A 569 2.40 16.61 18.64
CA LYS A 569 3.39 17.21 19.55
C LYS A 569 4.77 17.40 18.94
N GLY A 570 5.07 16.65 17.90
CA GLY A 570 6.17 16.88 16.97
C GLY A 570 6.12 18.24 16.24
N LYS A 571 5.10 19.08 16.51
CA LYS A 571 5.12 20.53 16.27
C LYS A 571 5.46 21.32 17.54
N LYS A 572 6.51 20.95 18.30
CA LYS A 572 7.31 21.98 18.97
C LYS A 572 7.87 22.89 17.86
N LYS A 573 8.14 24.16 18.13
CA LYS A 573 9.10 24.94 17.31
C LYS A 573 10.44 24.21 17.39
N TYR A 574 10.62 23.17 16.57
CA TYR A 574 11.89 22.50 16.42
C TYR A 574 12.79 23.49 15.70
N LYS A 575 13.87 23.92 16.35
CA LYS A 575 15.04 24.42 15.63
C LYS A 575 15.39 23.35 14.59
N ILE A 576 15.63 23.80 13.37
CA ILE A 576 15.65 23.06 12.09
C ILE A 576 16.71 21.94 12.02
N ASP A 577 17.41 21.61 13.11
CA ASP A 577 18.65 20.82 13.04
C ASP A 577 18.57 19.38 13.57
N GLU A 578 17.53 18.94 14.28
CA GLU A 578 17.46 17.55 14.81
C GLU A 578 16.47 16.59 14.11
N VAL A 579 15.71 17.07 13.12
CA VAL A 579 14.89 16.22 12.23
C VAL A 579 15.63 15.90 10.91
N LYS A 580 16.81 16.48 10.70
CA LYS A 580 17.58 16.32 9.45
C LYS A 580 18.17 14.92 9.23
N ASN A 581 18.25 14.07 10.26
CA ASN A 581 19.10 12.87 10.20
C ASN A 581 18.39 11.52 10.40
N ARG A 582 17.06 11.44 10.20
CA ARG A 582 16.34 10.15 10.19
C ARG A 582 15.98 9.75 8.77
N LYS A 583 16.55 8.64 8.32
CA LYS A 583 16.44 8.12 6.96
C LYS A 583 15.44 6.97 6.93
N VAL A 584 14.74 6.80 5.80
CA VAL A 584 13.75 5.73 5.64
C VAL A 584 14.39 4.63 4.82
N VAL A 585 14.38 3.40 5.33
CA VAL A 585 14.95 2.26 4.62
C VAL A 585 14.18 2.01 3.31
N PRO A 586 14.83 2.11 2.14
CA PRO A 586 14.19 1.87 0.87
C PRO A 586 13.91 0.36 0.65
N GLN A 587 12.99 0.05 -0.26
CA GLN A 587 12.82 -1.32 -0.73
C GLN A 587 13.97 -1.68 -1.68
N LEU A 588 14.81 -2.64 -1.26
CA LEU A 588 15.99 -3.05 -2.00
C LEU A 588 15.92 -4.50 -2.46
N LYS A 589 14.93 -5.26 -2.01
CA LYS A 589 14.76 -6.65 -2.39
C LYS A 589 14.54 -6.78 -3.90
N ASN A 590 15.17 -7.79 -4.50
CA ASN A 590 15.25 -8.03 -5.92
C ASN A 590 15.94 -6.91 -6.73
N MET A 591 16.62 -5.96 -6.09
CA MET A 591 17.39 -4.93 -6.78
C MET A 591 18.83 -5.39 -7.05
N GLY A 592 19.42 -4.97 -8.16
CA GLY A 592 20.87 -5.15 -8.40
C GLY A 592 21.70 -4.32 -7.43
N ILE A 593 22.86 -4.84 -7.02
CA ILE A 593 23.69 -4.25 -5.95
C ILE A 593 24.08 -2.80 -6.25
N ASP A 594 24.54 -2.49 -7.45
CA ASP A 594 24.99 -1.12 -7.78
C ASP A 594 23.87 -0.09 -7.71
N ARG A 595 22.64 -0.51 -8.02
CA ARG A 595 21.45 0.33 -7.91
C ARG A 595 21.07 0.55 -6.45
N ALA A 596 21.10 -0.51 -5.65
CA ALA A 596 20.83 -0.40 -4.21
C ALA A 596 21.88 0.46 -3.50
N LYS A 597 23.15 0.31 -3.89
CA LYS A 597 24.27 1.12 -3.42
C LYS A 597 24.02 2.61 -3.67
N LYS A 598 23.72 2.98 -4.92
CA LYS A 598 23.42 4.37 -5.31
C LYS A 598 22.21 4.94 -4.56
N ILE A 599 21.18 4.14 -4.31
CA ILE A 599 20.02 4.58 -3.54
C ILE A 599 20.41 4.82 -2.08
N LEU A 600 21.13 3.89 -1.45
CA LEU A 600 21.53 4.02 -0.05
C LEU A 600 22.51 5.17 0.17
N GLU A 601 23.45 5.37 -0.76
CA GLU A 601 24.37 6.51 -0.76
C GLU A 601 23.63 7.83 -0.94
N LYS A 602 22.66 7.89 -1.86
CA LYS A 602 21.82 9.06 -2.07
C LYS A 602 20.96 9.39 -0.84
N GLU A 603 20.42 8.37 -0.18
CA GLU A 603 19.64 8.52 1.04
C GLU A 603 20.53 8.64 2.30
N GLY A 604 21.86 8.54 2.14
CA GLY A 604 22.85 8.62 3.21
C GLY A 604 22.81 7.49 4.25
N ILE A 605 22.17 6.36 3.96
CA ILE A 605 22.00 5.26 4.92
C ILE A 605 23.31 4.48 5.04
N VAL A 606 23.75 4.17 6.26
CA VAL A 606 24.91 3.30 6.49
C VAL A 606 24.50 1.85 6.20
N TYR A 607 25.25 1.15 5.36
CA TYR A 607 24.93 -0.22 4.94
C TYR A 607 26.18 -1.09 4.86
N SER A 608 25.98 -2.41 4.95
CA SER A 608 27.02 -3.42 4.75
C SER A 608 26.49 -4.61 3.97
N PHE A 609 27.30 -5.14 3.06
CA PHE A 609 26.95 -6.33 2.29
C PHE A 609 27.53 -7.58 2.97
N VAL A 610 26.68 -8.58 3.16
CA VAL A 610 27.05 -9.90 3.66
C VAL A 610 26.75 -10.90 2.56
N ASP A 611 27.81 -11.44 1.95
CA ASP A 611 27.74 -12.30 0.75
C ASP A 611 26.94 -11.66 -0.41
N PRO A 612 27.50 -10.59 -1.02
CA PRO A 612 26.87 -9.89 -2.14
C PRO A 612 26.83 -10.77 -3.39
N GLY A 613 25.76 -11.56 -3.55
CA GLY A 613 25.36 -12.10 -4.85
C GLY A 613 24.93 -10.99 -5.82
N GLU A 614 24.51 -11.32 -7.04
CA GLU A 614 24.22 -10.30 -8.08
C GLU A 614 23.00 -9.41 -7.78
N ARG A 615 22.09 -9.86 -6.91
CA ARG A 615 20.89 -9.12 -6.50
C ARG A 615 20.67 -9.26 -5.00
N ILE A 616 20.06 -8.25 -4.39
CA ILE A 616 19.67 -8.32 -2.99
C ILE A 616 18.47 -9.26 -2.85
N THR A 617 18.70 -10.38 -2.16
CA THR A 617 17.66 -11.37 -1.83
C THR A 617 17.08 -11.13 -0.45
N ASN A 618 17.85 -10.52 0.45
CA ASN A 618 17.44 -10.24 1.82
C ASN A 618 17.99 -8.90 2.32
N GLN A 619 17.22 -8.24 3.19
CA GLN A 619 17.61 -7.01 3.88
C GLN A 619 17.24 -7.13 5.37
N SER A 620 18.15 -6.73 6.27
CA SER A 620 17.98 -6.94 7.72
C SER A 620 16.91 -6.07 8.36
N ILE A 621 16.63 -4.91 7.77
CA ILE A 621 15.61 -3.97 8.24
C ILE A 621 14.54 -3.84 7.17
N ALA A 622 13.27 -3.94 7.56
CA ALA A 622 12.16 -3.88 6.61
C ALA A 622 12.08 -2.51 5.91
N PRO A 623 11.69 -2.47 4.62
CA PRO A 623 11.41 -1.21 3.93
C PRO A 623 10.41 -0.35 4.70
N GLY A 624 10.56 0.97 4.64
CA GLY A 624 9.70 1.91 5.36
C GLY A 624 10.01 2.07 6.85
N THR A 625 10.95 1.31 7.40
CA THR A 625 11.45 1.47 8.78
C THR A 625 12.39 2.68 8.86
N PHE A 626 12.34 3.42 9.96
CA PHE A 626 13.26 4.54 10.20
C PHE A 626 14.60 4.04 10.74
N VAL A 627 15.68 4.61 10.21
CA VAL A 627 17.07 4.38 10.65
C VAL A 627 17.75 5.72 10.94
N SER A 628 18.57 5.72 11.99
CA SER A 628 19.46 6.82 12.34
C SER A 628 20.76 6.76 11.53
N ASP A 629 21.60 7.79 11.61
CA ASP A 629 22.92 7.80 10.95
C ASP A 629 23.87 6.71 11.46
N THR A 630 23.59 6.10 12.61
CA THR A 630 24.41 5.05 13.22
C THR A 630 23.90 3.62 12.95
N ASP A 631 22.68 3.48 12.42
CA ASP A 631 22.09 2.16 12.15
C ASP A 631 22.65 1.59 10.83
N THR A 632 23.19 0.36 10.89
CA THR A 632 23.71 -0.32 9.70
C THR A 632 22.69 -1.28 9.09
N LEU A 633 22.32 -1.04 7.83
CA LEU A 633 21.48 -1.95 7.03
C LEU A 633 22.33 -3.08 6.42
N TYR A 634 22.03 -4.33 6.75
CA TYR A 634 22.73 -5.49 6.18
C TYR A 634 21.95 -6.08 5.00
N LEU A 635 22.66 -6.32 3.90
CA LEU A 635 22.09 -6.79 2.62
C LEU A 635 22.81 -8.05 2.15
N SER A 636 22.07 -9.06 1.67
CA SER A 636 22.67 -10.32 1.18
C SER A 636 22.07 -10.79 -0.15
N GLY A 637 22.91 -11.42 -0.99
CA GLY A 637 22.56 -11.77 -2.36
C GLY A 637 22.62 -13.25 -2.75
N LYS A 638 23.14 -14.12 -1.90
CA LYS A 638 23.04 -15.58 -2.08
C LYS A 638 22.37 -16.22 -0.87
N VAL A 639 21.35 -17.03 -1.15
CA VAL A 639 20.86 -18.05 -0.22
C VAL A 639 21.63 -19.32 -0.53
N SER A 640 22.72 -19.57 0.17
CA SER A 640 23.32 -20.90 0.28
C SER A 640 24.11 -21.02 1.57
N ILE A 641 23.41 -21.49 2.61
CA ILE A 641 23.89 -22.47 3.59
C ILE A 641 25.36 -22.29 4.05
N THR A 642 25.57 -21.52 5.11
CA THR A 642 26.42 -21.98 6.21
C THR A 642 25.49 -22.45 7.32
N LYS A 643 25.22 -23.76 7.32
CA LYS A 643 24.52 -24.44 8.42
C LYS A 643 25.20 -24.04 9.74
N GLY A 644 24.41 -23.49 10.66
CA GLY A 644 24.78 -23.39 12.09
C GLY A 644 25.42 -22.09 12.57
N LYS A 645 25.85 -21.17 11.69
CA LYS A 645 26.49 -19.92 12.12
C LYS A 645 25.50 -18.74 12.09
N LYS A 646 25.30 -18.11 13.25
CA LYS A 646 24.48 -16.89 13.39
C LYS A 646 25.41 -15.68 13.46
N VAL A 647 24.93 -14.53 12.98
CA VAL A 647 25.67 -13.25 13.07
C VAL A 647 25.40 -12.63 14.44
N PHE A 648 26.46 -12.32 15.17
CA PHE A 648 26.35 -11.75 16.51
C PHE A 648 25.92 -10.26 16.45
N PRO A 649 24.89 -9.83 17.21
CA PRO A 649 24.39 -8.47 17.15
C PRO A 649 25.35 -7.45 17.78
N ASN A 650 25.25 -6.18 17.38
CA ASN A 650 25.87 -5.08 18.13
C ASN A 650 25.01 -4.72 19.35
N LEU A 651 25.64 -4.70 20.52
CA LEU A 651 25.07 -4.45 21.83
C LEU A 651 25.75 -3.27 22.52
N GLU A 652 26.85 -2.77 21.98
CA GLU A 652 27.52 -1.56 22.46
C GLU A 652 26.58 -0.35 22.36
N ASN A 653 26.67 0.54 23.34
CA ASN A 653 25.82 1.73 23.53
C ASN A 653 24.33 1.43 23.78
N LYS A 654 23.94 0.16 23.95
CA LYS A 654 22.60 -0.21 24.43
C LYS A 654 22.58 -0.30 25.95
N SER A 655 21.41 -0.05 26.54
CA SER A 655 21.20 -0.35 27.96
C SER A 655 21.41 -1.85 28.20
N LEU A 656 21.93 -2.25 29.36
CA LEU A 656 22.12 -3.65 29.69
C LEU A 656 20.81 -4.47 29.51
N ARG A 657 19.67 -3.86 29.84
CA ARG A 657 18.34 -4.47 29.66
C ARG A 657 18.02 -4.74 28.19
N ASP A 658 18.27 -3.78 27.31
CA ASP A 658 18.05 -3.92 25.87
C ASP A 658 19.07 -4.87 25.24
N GLY A 659 20.32 -4.86 25.73
CA GLY A 659 21.36 -5.80 25.30
C GLY A 659 20.99 -7.25 25.59
N ILE A 660 20.56 -7.54 26.83
CA ILE A 660 20.09 -8.87 27.23
C ILE A 660 18.82 -9.27 26.45
N ALA A 661 17.87 -8.34 26.25
CA ALA A 661 16.67 -8.62 25.46
C ALA A 661 16.99 -8.95 23.99
N ASN A 662 18.00 -8.30 23.41
CA ASN A 662 18.47 -8.59 22.05
C ASN A 662 19.13 -9.98 21.95
N ILE A 663 19.92 -10.39 22.96
CA ILE A 663 20.56 -11.72 22.97
C ILE A 663 19.57 -12.84 23.34
N LYS A 664 18.43 -12.54 23.97
CA LYS A 664 17.45 -13.58 24.40
C LYS A 664 16.92 -14.47 23.28
N ASN A 665 16.98 -14.00 22.02
CA ASN A 665 16.61 -14.77 20.83
C ASN A 665 17.75 -15.68 20.30
N TYR A 666 18.92 -15.64 20.92
CA TYR A 666 20.12 -16.39 20.60
C TYR A 666 20.35 -17.42 21.72
N THR A 667 19.57 -18.50 21.71
CA THR A 667 19.47 -19.54 22.75
C THR A 667 20.76 -20.27 23.11
N ASP A 668 21.81 -20.11 22.30
CA ASP A 668 23.03 -20.91 22.33
C ASP A 668 24.25 -20.09 22.82
N VAL A 669 24.02 -18.88 23.35
CA VAL A 669 25.04 -17.95 23.89
C VAL A 669 24.76 -17.70 25.36
N LYS A 670 25.76 -17.94 26.22
CA LYS A 670 25.66 -17.59 27.65
C LYS A 670 26.15 -16.16 27.85
N VAL A 671 25.32 -15.31 28.45
CA VAL A 671 25.65 -13.89 28.68
C VAL A 671 26.08 -13.69 30.12
N VAL A 672 27.23 -13.05 30.30
CA VAL A 672 27.72 -12.61 31.62
C VAL A 672 27.84 -11.10 31.59
N ALA A 673 27.15 -10.41 32.49
CA ALA A 673 27.22 -8.95 32.60
C ALA A 673 28.18 -8.54 33.73
N MET A 674 29.12 -7.67 33.40
CA MET A 674 30.03 -7.02 34.34
C MET A 674 29.58 -5.57 34.51
N GLY A 675 28.91 -5.29 35.64
CA GLY A 675 28.34 -3.97 35.94
C GLY A 675 26.91 -3.76 35.41
N TYR A 676 26.43 -2.52 35.50
CA TYR A 676 25.12 -2.03 35.07
C TYR A 676 25.26 -0.69 34.33
N GLY A 677 24.20 -0.24 33.63
CA GLY A 677 24.22 0.94 32.77
C GLY A 677 24.28 0.58 31.28
N ASN A 678 24.87 1.45 30.45
CA ASN A 678 25.07 1.13 29.03
C ASN A 678 26.25 0.16 28.87
N ILE A 679 26.14 -0.71 27.87
CA ILE A 679 27.21 -1.63 27.48
C ILE A 679 28.25 -0.83 26.71
N LEU A 680 29.47 -0.74 27.25
CA LEU A 680 30.59 -0.07 26.59
C LEU A 680 31.33 -1.02 25.65
N TYR A 681 31.36 -2.30 25.99
CA TYR A 681 32.10 -3.30 25.24
C TYR A 681 31.48 -4.69 25.37
N GLN A 682 31.51 -5.46 24.28
CA GLN A 682 31.12 -6.88 24.25
C GLN A 682 32.32 -7.75 23.84
N SER A 683 32.52 -8.89 24.50
CA SER A 683 33.67 -9.76 24.21
C SER A 683 33.61 -10.43 22.83
N ILE A 684 32.40 -10.68 22.31
CA ILE A 684 32.20 -11.22 20.96
C ILE A 684 31.95 -10.04 20.02
N LYS A 685 32.80 -9.85 19.01
CA LYS A 685 32.73 -8.67 18.13
C LYS A 685 31.40 -8.61 17.35
N PRO A 686 30.77 -7.43 17.23
CA PRO A 686 29.59 -7.27 16.39
C PRO A 686 29.83 -7.75 14.95
N GLY A 687 28.87 -8.50 14.39
CA GLY A 687 28.98 -9.02 13.03
C GLY A 687 29.81 -10.30 12.89
N SER A 688 30.44 -10.80 13.97
CA SER A 688 31.13 -12.08 13.92
C SER A 688 30.15 -13.25 13.74
N LEU A 689 30.62 -14.28 13.05
CA LEU A 689 29.92 -15.57 13.00
C LEU A 689 30.32 -16.36 14.24
N TYR A 690 29.34 -16.96 14.92
CA TYR A 690 29.59 -17.75 16.13
C TYR A 690 28.91 -19.13 16.07
N GLU A 691 29.45 -20.10 16.82
CA GLU A 691 28.91 -21.46 16.98
C GLU A 691 28.27 -21.67 18.37
N THR A 692 27.49 -22.73 18.54
CA THR A 692 26.82 -23.03 19.81
C THR A 692 27.82 -23.24 20.95
N ALA A 693 27.56 -22.64 22.14
CA ALA A 693 28.33 -22.73 23.40
C ALA A 693 29.35 -21.61 23.72
N GLU A 694 29.27 -20.45 23.05
CA GLU A 694 30.13 -19.29 23.39
C GLU A 694 29.60 -18.46 24.58
N VAL A 695 30.53 -17.88 25.35
CA VAL A 695 30.22 -16.94 26.46
C VAL A 695 30.48 -15.50 25.99
N CYS A 696 29.44 -14.67 26.02
CA CYS A 696 29.56 -13.24 25.76
C CYS A 696 29.60 -12.46 27.08
N THR A 697 30.74 -11.83 27.36
CA THR A 697 30.89 -10.91 28.49
C THR A 697 30.57 -9.49 28.06
N LEU A 698 29.64 -8.84 28.75
CA LEU A 698 29.24 -7.45 28.53
C LEU A 698 29.84 -6.57 29.62
N TYR A 699 30.64 -5.59 29.24
CA TYR A 699 31.27 -4.63 30.15
C TYR A 699 30.47 -3.34 30.13
N CYS A 700 29.84 -3.03 31.27
CA CYS A 700 28.98 -1.86 31.40
C CYS A 700 29.73 -0.67 32.02
N GLU A 701 29.17 0.53 31.85
CA GLU A 701 29.71 1.79 32.40
C GLU A 701 30.10 1.68 33.88
N SER A 702 29.27 1.08 34.73
CA SER A 702 29.55 1.00 36.16
C SER A 702 30.79 0.15 36.49
N TYR A 703 31.12 -0.85 35.66
CA TYR A 703 32.32 -1.68 35.83
C TYR A 703 33.59 -0.91 35.48
N TYR A 704 33.53 -0.09 34.42
CA TYR A 704 34.65 0.77 34.05
C TYR A 704 34.93 1.82 35.12
N ASN A 705 33.87 2.44 35.68
CA ASN A 705 34.01 3.41 36.77
C ASN A 705 34.64 2.81 38.02
N ASN A 706 34.27 1.57 38.37
CA ASN A 706 34.81 0.86 39.52
C ASN A 706 36.30 0.50 39.34
N ILE A 707 36.72 0.12 38.12
CA ILE A 707 38.15 -0.09 37.79
C ILE A 707 38.95 1.22 37.88
N VAL A 708 38.37 2.34 37.45
CA VAL A 708 38.99 3.66 37.53
C VAL A 708 39.15 4.10 38.99
N GLU A 709 38.14 3.89 39.83
CA GLU A 709 38.22 4.14 41.27
C GLU A 709 39.27 3.27 41.97
N LEU A 710 39.28 1.96 41.73
CA LEU A 710 40.28 1.05 42.30
C LEU A 710 41.72 1.38 41.84
N LYS A 711 41.91 1.82 40.58
CA LYS A 711 43.22 2.30 40.10
C LYS A 711 43.63 3.62 40.75
N ASN A 712 42.67 4.48 41.08
CA ASN A 712 42.92 5.73 41.77
C ASN A 712 43.22 5.50 43.26
N GLU A 713 42.55 4.56 43.93
CA GLU A 713 42.85 4.12 45.29
C GLU A 713 44.22 3.41 45.38
N ALA A 714 44.53 2.50 44.45
CA ALA A 714 45.83 1.85 44.40
C ALA A 714 46.98 2.86 44.18
N LYS A 715 46.76 3.90 43.36
CA LYS A 715 47.72 5.02 43.22
C LYS A 715 47.81 5.90 44.47
N LYS A 716 46.78 5.93 45.32
CA LYS A 716 46.75 6.65 46.58
C LYS A 716 47.47 5.88 47.71
N ASN A 717 47.48 4.56 47.66
CA ASN A 717 48.17 3.69 48.62
C ASN A 717 49.66 3.44 48.28
N ILE A 718 50.11 3.84 47.09
CA ILE A 718 51.52 3.80 46.63
C ILE A 718 52.20 5.19 46.79
N ARG A 719 51.46 6.20 47.23
CA ARG A 719 51.97 7.48 47.71
C ARG A 719 51.85 7.52 49.23
#